data_AF-A0A8T7L442-F1
#
_entry.id   AF-A0A8T7L442-F1
#
_cell.length_a   1.000
_cell.length_b   1.000
_cell.length_c   1.000
_cell.angle_alpha   90.00
_cell.angle_beta   90.00
_cell.angle_gamma   90.00
#
_symmetry.space_group_name_H-M   'P 1'
#
loop_
_entity.id
_entity.type
_entity.pdbx_description
1 polymer ?
#
loop_
_entity_poly.entity_id
_entity_poly.type
_entity_poly.pdbx_seq_one_letter_code
_entity_poly.pdbx_strand_id
1 'polypeptide(L)'
;MSGSRKFMFGMLAALVMVAAAMLPALAQDDEEEIRPTGAQTWDLKFITQAGLFAFYDSPAGASTTGKPLDIGDFDGNGCGDIAITGQNATHSLMGAWRGSVGHVRIVMNLCAIEGQIGMDTVQPGQTVFTIFGAAAGDMAGTETYVADFNADGYDDLLFSAQNSDGQDGRTNAGAAYVLFGSPDFADHADIDLFTPPEDVIVFYGASAEDRFGLWVEGGDFDGDGFHDLLIGANQADGVEERRINAGEVWIIYGRADMAAAYGQITDMAAPPADATRIIGADYDDLMGSCVWGDDLNADGYDDAIVSAGLWRASSGLGGLSFGGADGPRNRRYNGGETFVIFGTKTLRGQTVDLAAWIDENGQPVDNSVTVIYGPDANDLLGEEIAVGDMDGDGRNDLVLGTLVGDGAENNLDEAGEAWIIYTHEPFTGQMFDLSEPQPDRAVVIYPDQADAKAGDTLRVGDLDGDGFADLFYGAPDYDATGYDGRTRPNAGMLVVIFGQDDVLPNDDGRILLFDPPDGLRALFIIGADDNDMMPYALAIYDLDGDGIIDIAPNAMGGDGANNDQVNAGEIYVISGAEFLSADHVYKGEMVVEATLPTAVPAASMTATPLPDATVSASVQADPERGKRYFEETCAGCHGFQAEGVTGLGLPLVTSPLILYAADSDLLAFLRVGREAGHPENTTGVSMPPSGGRPDWSDAALLDVIAYLRQLRDQNQ
;
A
#
# COMPACT_ATOMS: atom_id res chain seq x y z
N MET A 1 -63.40 6.19 -47.60
CA MET A 1 -62.62 5.83 -48.80
C MET A 1 -62.07 4.43 -48.54
N SER A 2 -62.51 3.33 -49.19
CA SER A 2 -62.24 2.91 -50.58
C SER A 2 -60.75 2.94 -50.94
N GLY A 3 -60.05 1.85 -51.26
CA GLY A 3 -60.36 0.40 -51.29
C GLY A 3 -59.02 -0.39 -51.41
N SER A 4 -58.93 -1.65 -51.01
CA SER A 4 -58.98 -2.84 -51.90
C SER A 4 -57.97 -2.81 -53.09
N ARG A 5 -57.19 -3.86 -53.45
CA ARG A 5 -57.44 -5.32 -53.27
C ARG A 5 -56.34 -6.21 -53.94
N LYS A 6 -56.16 -7.46 -53.46
CA LYS A 6 -55.67 -8.70 -54.16
C LYS A 6 -54.14 -8.97 -54.31
N PHE A 7 -53.61 -10.22 -54.39
CA PHE A 7 -54.15 -11.61 -54.24
C PHE A 7 -53.06 -12.66 -53.89
N MET A 8 -53.47 -13.90 -53.53
CA MET A 8 -52.63 -15.09 -53.30
C MET A 8 -52.13 -15.79 -54.59
N PHE A 9 -51.08 -16.62 -54.46
CA PHE A 9 -50.82 -18.00 -54.98
C PHE A 9 -49.29 -18.19 -55.15
N GLY A 10 -48.67 -19.35 -54.90
CA GLY A 10 -49.22 -20.66 -54.51
C GLY A 10 -48.14 -21.64 -54.02
N MET A 11 -48.57 -22.88 -53.77
CA MET A 11 -47.84 -23.95 -53.06
C MET A 11 -47.13 -24.91 -54.03
N LEU A 12 -45.90 -25.34 -53.72
CA LEU A 12 -45.32 -26.56 -54.29
C LEU A 12 -44.38 -27.23 -53.26
N ALA A 13 -44.46 -28.56 -53.13
CA ALA A 13 -43.74 -29.34 -52.13
C ALA A 13 -42.98 -30.52 -52.75
N ALA A 14 -41.77 -30.79 -52.25
CA ALA A 14 -40.96 -31.99 -52.45
C ALA A 14 -39.74 -31.96 -51.49
N LEU A 15 -39.21 -33.04 -50.91
CA LEU A 15 -39.75 -34.39 -50.66
C LEU A 15 -38.86 -35.13 -49.62
N VAL A 16 -39.46 -35.62 -48.52
CA VAL A 16 -39.12 -36.86 -47.75
C VAL A 16 -37.78 -37.03 -46.98
N MET A 17 -37.93 -37.16 -45.63
CA MET A 17 -37.27 -38.06 -44.62
C MET A 17 -35.73 -38.17 -44.58
N VAL A 18 -35.05 -38.39 -43.45
CA VAL A 18 -35.19 -39.35 -42.32
C VAL A 18 -34.42 -38.73 -41.11
N ALA A 19 -34.71 -38.86 -39.81
CA ALA A 19 -35.63 -39.69 -38.98
C ALA A 19 -36.17 -38.85 -37.78
N ALA A 20 -36.69 -39.50 -36.73
CA ALA A 20 -36.86 -38.95 -35.38
C ALA A 20 -36.15 -39.84 -34.34
N ALA A 21 -35.52 -39.23 -33.34
CA ALA A 21 -35.10 -39.87 -32.09
C ALA A 21 -35.74 -39.12 -30.92
N MET A 22 -36.18 -39.86 -29.89
CA MET A 22 -36.79 -39.25 -28.71
C MET A 22 -35.72 -38.62 -27.83
N LEU A 23 -35.88 -37.33 -27.51
CA LEU A 23 -35.24 -36.73 -26.35
C LEU A 23 -36.24 -36.81 -25.19
N PRO A 24 -35.81 -37.24 -23.97
CA PRO A 24 -36.64 -37.09 -22.79
C PRO A 24 -36.82 -35.61 -22.47
N ALA A 25 -37.86 -35.27 -21.71
CA ALA A 25 -37.96 -33.94 -21.12
C ALA A 25 -36.75 -33.75 -20.19
N LEU A 26 -35.92 -32.74 -20.47
CA LEU A 26 -35.07 -32.17 -19.44
C LEU A 26 -35.98 -31.60 -18.36
N ALA A 27 -35.52 -31.72 -17.12
CA ALA A 27 -36.19 -31.06 -16.01
C ALA A 27 -36.17 -29.55 -16.23
N GLN A 28 -36.97 -28.84 -15.44
CA GLN A 28 -36.57 -27.49 -15.08
C GLN A 28 -35.34 -27.70 -14.20
N ASP A 29 -34.17 -27.45 -14.75
CA ASP A 29 -33.01 -27.14 -13.91
C ASP A 29 -33.37 -25.80 -13.27
N ASP A 30 -33.40 -25.77 -11.94
CA ASP A 30 -33.50 -24.52 -11.21
C ASP A 30 -32.31 -23.64 -11.60
N GLU A 31 -32.49 -22.31 -11.63
CA GLU A 31 -31.36 -21.41 -11.87
C GLU A 31 -30.38 -21.59 -10.70
N GLU A 32 -29.29 -22.32 -10.94
CA GLU A 32 -28.11 -22.33 -10.07
C GLU A 32 -27.54 -20.91 -10.11
N GLU A 33 -28.05 -20.09 -9.20
CA GLU A 33 -27.37 -18.96 -8.59
C GLU A 33 -25.86 -19.24 -8.59
N ILE A 34 -25.12 -18.45 -9.37
CA ILE A 34 -23.67 -18.54 -9.41
C ILE A 34 -23.21 -18.20 -8.00
N ARG A 35 -22.67 -19.21 -7.31
CA ARG A 35 -22.01 -19.06 -6.02
C ARG A 35 -20.52 -19.18 -6.31
N PRO A 36 -19.75 -18.07 -6.35
CA PRO A 36 -18.32 -18.16 -6.56
C PRO A 36 -17.68 -19.03 -5.49
N THR A 37 -17.15 -20.15 -5.97
CA THR A 37 -16.25 -21.13 -5.35
C THR A 37 -16.63 -21.78 -4.00
N GLY A 38 -16.27 -23.07 -3.90
CA GLY A 38 -16.55 -23.90 -2.73
C GLY A 38 -15.50 -23.75 -1.62
N ALA A 39 -15.58 -22.66 -0.84
CA ALA A 39 -15.01 -22.54 0.51
C ALA A 39 -13.55 -23.00 0.67
N GLN A 40 -12.68 -22.66 -0.29
CA GLN A 40 -11.25 -22.96 -0.27
C GLN A 40 -10.44 -21.67 -0.39
N THR A 41 -9.66 -21.38 0.64
CA THR A 41 -8.72 -20.25 0.71
C THR A 41 -7.56 -20.43 -0.27
N TRP A 42 -7.18 -19.38 -1.00
CA TRP A 42 -5.99 -19.39 -1.84
C TRP A 42 -4.72 -19.23 -1.00
N ASP A 43 -3.88 -20.26 -0.96
CA ASP A 43 -2.69 -20.30 -0.09
C ASP A 43 -1.42 -20.01 -0.92
N LEU A 44 -0.84 -18.82 -0.73
CA LEU A 44 0.30 -18.33 -1.52
C LEU A 44 1.59 -19.14 -1.29
N LYS A 45 1.66 -19.99 -0.25
CA LYS A 45 2.79 -20.93 -0.07
C LYS A 45 2.95 -21.88 -1.26
N PHE A 46 1.90 -22.13 -2.03
CA PHE A 46 1.93 -23.05 -3.17
C PHE A 46 2.14 -22.33 -4.51
N ILE A 47 3.29 -21.65 -4.65
CA ILE A 47 3.70 -20.82 -5.80
C ILE A 47 3.73 -21.49 -7.20
N THR A 48 3.28 -22.74 -7.31
CA THR A 48 3.23 -23.53 -8.56
C THR A 48 1.81 -23.91 -8.99
N GLN A 49 0.79 -23.32 -8.34
CA GLN A 49 -0.60 -23.42 -8.77
C GLN A 49 -0.84 -22.66 -10.10
N ALA A 50 -1.89 -23.04 -10.82
CA ALA A 50 -2.26 -22.36 -12.07
C ALA A 50 -2.75 -20.93 -11.79
N GLY A 51 -2.67 -20.03 -12.77
CA GLY A 51 -3.11 -18.64 -12.59
C GLY A 51 -2.35 -17.92 -11.47
N LEU A 52 -1.07 -18.23 -11.27
CA LEU A 52 -0.21 -17.52 -10.33
C LEU A 52 1.14 -17.18 -10.99
N PHE A 53 1.52 -15.92 -10.84
CA PHE A 53 2.85 -15.42 -11.13
C PHE A 53 3.47 -14.81 -9.86
N ALA A 54 4.77 -15.04 -9.62
CA ALA A 54 5.49 -14.46 -8.47
C ALA A 54 6.71 -13.61 -8.89
N PHE A 55 6.81 -12.42 -8.31
CA PHE A 55 7.94 -11.50 -8.45
C PHE A 55 8.73 -11.43 -7.15
N TYR A 56 10.04 -11.68 -7.26
CA TYR A 56 10.99 -11.53 -6.16
C TYR A 56 11.85 -10.29 -6.41
N ASP A 57 11.65 -9.23 -5.63
CA ASP A 57 12.39 -7.99 -5.80
C ASP A 57 13.73 -7.99 -5.04
N SER A 58 14.43 -6.86 -5.08
CA SER A 58 15.70 -6.55 -4.43
C SER A 58 15.92 -5.02 -4.43
N PRO A 59 16.93 -4.48 -3.73
CA PRO A 59 17.83 -5.15 -2.78
C PRO A 59 17.10 -5.54 -1.48
N ALA A 60 17.75 -6.35 -0.65
CA ALA A 60 17.29 -6.62 0.71
C ALA A 60 17.07 -5.31 1.49
N GLY A 61 15.96 -5.22 2.22
CA GLY A 61 15.52 -4.03 2.93
C GLY A 61 14.87 -2.94 2.05
N ALA A 62 14.60 -3.18 0.77
CA ALA A 62 13.98 -2.18 -0.11
C ALA A 62 12.54 -1.81 0.28
N SER A 63 11.81 -2.75 0.89
CA SER A 63 10.37 -2.65 1.17
C SER A 63 10.03 -2.17 2.58
N THR A 64 11.01 -1.98 3.48
CA THR A 64 10.78 -1.93 4.96
C THR A 64 9.80 -0.86 5.50
N THR A 65 9.37 0.11 4.70
CA THR A 65 8.43 1.17 5.10
C THR A 65 7.46 1.59 3.98
N GLY A 66 7.33 0.74 2.95
CA GLY A 66 6.45 0.98 1.80
C GLY A 66 6.89 0.22 0.56
N LYS A 67 5.93 -0.49 -0.05
CA LYS A 67 6.08 -1.12 -1.36
C LYS A 67 4.80 -1.10 -2.23
N PRO A 68 4.18 0.07 -2.47
CA PRO A 68 3.14 0.21 -3.49
C PRO A 68 3.47 -0.41 -4.84
N LEU A 69 2.43 -0.77 -5.56
CA LEU A 69 2.47 -1.20 -6.94
C LEU A 69 1.21 -0.73 -7.65
N ASP A 70 1.29 -0.58 -8.97
CA ASP A 70 0.14 -0.26 -9.81
C ASP A 70 0.29 -0.87 -11.22
N ILE A 71 -0.80 -0.96 -11.98
CA ILE A 71 -0.90 -1.72 -13.24
C ILE A 71 -1.62 -0.89 -14.32
N GLY A 72 -1.10 -0.93 -15.55
CA GLY A 72 -1.75 -0.37 -16.74
C GLY A 72 -1.10 -0.88 -18.03
N ASP A 73 -1.50 -0.35 -19.18
CA ASP A 73 -0.95 -0.67 -20.50
C ASP A 73 -0.10 0.51 -21.01
N PHE A 74 1.15 0.61 -20.55
CA PHE A 74 2.05 1.74 -20.85
C PHE A 74 2.50 1.76 -22.31
N ASP A 75 2.43 0.63 -23.03
CA ASP A 75 2.78 0.53 -24.46
C ASP A 75 1.59 0.31 -25.43
N GLY A 76 0.37 0.18 -24.90
CA GLY A 76 -0.90 0.20 -25.63
C GLY A 76 -1.14 -1.06 -26.48
N ASN A 77 -0.65 -2.22 -26.03
CA ASN A 77 -0.76 -3.48 -26.77
C ASN A 77 -1.86 -4.44 -26.27
N GLY A 78 -2.49 -4.12 -25.14
CA GLY A 78 -3.56 -4.89 -24.51
C GLY A 78 -3.08 -5.99 -23.55
N CYS A 79 -1.88 -5.86 -22.99
CA CYS A 79 -1.40 -6.68 -21.88
C CYS A 79 -0.94 -5.76 -20.75
N GLY A 80 -1.22 -6.12 -19.50
CA GLY A 80 -0.80 -5.34 -18.34
C GLY A 80 0.72 -5.29 -18.18
N ASP A 81 1.21 -4.09 -17.87
CA ASP A 81 2.52 -3.76 -17.34
C ASP A 81 2.37 -3.38 -15.85
N ILE A 82 3.37 -3.66 -15.01
CA ILE A 82 3.32 -3.36 -13.57
C ILE A 82 4.44 -2.40 -13.18
N ALA A 83 4.09 -1.30 -12.53
CA ALA A 83 5.02 -0.46 -11.77
C ALA A 83 5.13 -0.98 -10.32
N ILE A 84 6.35 -1.29 -9.86
CA ILE A 84 6.62 -1.83 -8.53
C ILE A 84 7.62 -0.92 -7.82
N THR A 85 7.29 -0.45 -6.62
CA THR A 85 8.16 0.46 -5.86
C THR A 85 9.11 -0.27 -4.89
N GLY A 86 9.99 0.50 -4.24
CA GLY A 86 10.77 0.04 -3.09
C GLY A 86 11.44 1.23 -2.42
N GLN A 87 10.71 1.89 -1.51
CA GLN A 87 11.08 3.21 -0.97
C GLN A 87 12.46 3.27 -0.30
N ASN A 88 12.87 2.17 0.35
CA ASN A 88 14.13 2.08 1.07
C ASN A 88 15.26 1.51 0.22
N ALA A 89 15.00 1.22 -1.06
CA ALA A 89 16.00 0.69 -1.98
C ALA A 89 17.24 1.57 -2.01
N THR A 90 18.39 0.90 -2.03
CA THR A 90 19.70 1.51 -1.82
C THR A 90 20.64 1.11 -2.94
N HIS A 91 21.12 2.10 -3.69
CA HIS A 91 21.79 1.89 -4.96
C HIS A 91 23.17 2.56 -5.04
N SER A 92 24.07 1.99 -5.83
CA SER A 92 25.41 2.52 -6.10
C SER A 92 25.46 3.09 -7.52
N LEU A 93 25.08 4.35 -7.65
CA LEU A 93 24.85 5.01 -8.94
C LEU A 93 25.97 6.00 -9.27
N MET A 94 26.48 5.92 -10.50
CA MET A 94 27.62 6.71 -11.00
C MET A 94 28.88 6.68 -10.11
N GLY A 95 29.03 5.65 -9.26
CA GLY A 95 30.15 5.51 -8.31
C GLY A 95 29.96 6.23 -6.97
N ALA A 96 28.74 6.71 -6.67
CA ALA A 96 28.33 7.22 -5.37
C ALA A 96 27.28 6.29 -4.74
N TRP A 97 27.34 6.13 -3.42
CA TRP A 97 26.34 5.39 -2.65
C TRP A 97 25.16 6.29 -2.33
N ARG A 98 23.93 5.88 -2.72
CA ARG A 98 22.68 6.55 -2.33
C ARG A 98 21.85 5.58 -1.49
N GLY A 99 21.89 5.76 -0.16
CA GLY A 99 21.11 4.97 0.80
C GLY A 99 19.66 5.48 0.89
N SER A 100 18.70 4.58 1.01
CA SER A 100 17.25 4.88 1.04
C SER A 100 16.83 5.89 -0.03
N VAL A 101 17.36 5.69 -1.24
CA VAL A 101 17.11 6.57 -2.39
C VAL A 101 15.77 6.25 -3.05
N GLY A 102 15.32 5.01 -2.91
CA GLY A 102 14.11 4.51 -3.53
C GLY A 102 14.29 4.17 -5.01
N HIS A 103 13.32 3.45 -5.54
CA HIS A 103 13.21 3.11 -6.95
C HIS A 103 11.77 2.77 -7.33
N VAL A 104 11.50 2.80 -8.63
CA VAL A 104 10.35 2.13 -9.27
C VAL A 104 10.92 1.19 -10.32
N ARG A 105 10.49 -0.06 -10.36
CA ARG A 105 10.78 -1.01 -11.45
C ARG A 105 9.53 -1.18 -12.29
N ILE A 106 9.68 -1.11 -13.61
CA ILE A 106 8.60 -1.44 -14.52
C ILE A 106 8.82 -2.84 -15.06
N VAL A 107 7.81 -3.71 -14.95
CA VAL A 107 7.76 -5.00 -15.65
C VAL A 107 6.78 -4.89 -16.79
N MET A 108 7.27 -5.08 -18.02
CA MET A 108 6.42 -4.99 -19.20
C MET A 108 5.79 -6.34 -19.57
N ASN A 109 4.58 -6.29 -20.15
CA ASN A 109 3.98 -7.27 -21.04
C ASN A 109 3.68 -8.63 -20.39
N LEU A 110 2.90 -8.62 -19.30
CA LEU A 110 2.53 -9.81 -18.55
C LEU A 110 1.26 -10.49 -19.10
N CYS A 111 1.19 -10.72 -20.42
CA CYS A 111 0.08 -11.36 -21.13
C CYS A 111 -0.25 -12.83 -20.72
N ALA A 112 0.29 -13.34 -19.60
CA ALA A 112 0.09 -14.69 -19.10
C ALA A 112 0.52 -14.81 -17.63
N ILE A 113 -0.41 -15.15 -16.75
CA ILE A 113 -0.18 -15.27 -15.30
C ILE A 113 0.32 -16.69 -14.97
N GLU A 114 1.52 -17.02 -15.45
CA GLU A 114 2.23 -18.26 -15.12
C GLU A 114 3.73 -18.08 -14.84
N GLY A 115 4.16 -18.47 -13.65
CA GLY A 115 5.59 -18.69 -13.34
C GLY A 115 6.17 -17.74 -12.29
N GLN A 116 7.45 -17.41 -12.45
CA GLN A 116 8.17 -16.59 -11.47
C GLN A 116 9.37 -15.86 -12.09
N ILE A 117 9.70 -14.68 -11.56
CA ILE A 117 10.89 -13.88 -11.91
C ILE A 117 11.58 -13.37 -10.63
N GLY A 118 12.91 -13.32 -10.64
CA GLY A 118 13.67 -12.46 -9.73
C GLY A 118 14.16 -11.24 -10.48
N MET A 119 13.90 -10.02 -9.98
CA MET A 119 14.07 -8.76 -10.72
C MET A 119 15.52 -8.46 -11.14
N ASP A 120 16.52 -9.03 -10.46
CA ASP A 120 17.95 -8.93 -10.85
C ASP A 120 18.43 -10.09 -11.74
N THR A 121 17.53 -11.03 -12.06
CA THR A 121 17.79 -12.26 -12.82
C THR A 121 16.80 -12.48 -13.96
N VAL A 122 16.29 -11.36 -14.50
CA VAL A 122 15.29 -11.27 -15.59
C VAL A 122 15.49 -12.35 -16.65
N GLN A 123 14.43 -13.11 -16.95
CA GLN A 123 14.53 -14.20 -17.92
C GLN A 123 14.62 -13.68 -19.36
N PRO A 124 15.23 -14.42 -20.29
CA PRO A 124 15.26 -14.02 -21.71
C PRO A 124 13.85 -13.92 -22.29
N GLY A 125 13.39 -12.69 -22.55
CA GLY A 125 12.06 -12.40 -23.11
C GLY A 125 11.19 -11.49 -22.24
N GLN A 126 11.59 -11.21 -21.00
CA GLN A 126 10.97 -10.19 -20.15
C GLN A 126 11.73 -8.87 -20.30
N THR A 127 10.99 -7.76 -20.34
CA THR A 127 11.55 -6.40 -20.32
C THR A 127 11.31 -5.80 -18.94
N VAL A 128 12.39 -5.38 -18.30
CA VAL A 128 12.37 -4.68 -17.01
C VAL A 128 13.38 -3.54 -17.08
N PHE A 129 12.98 -2.34 -16.68
CA PHE A 129 13.88 -1.21 -16.44
C PHE A 129 13.62 -0.58 -15.07
N THR A 130 14.62 0.10 -14.52
CA THR A 130 14.53 0.72 -13.18
C THR A 130 14.63 2.24 -13.26
N ILE A 131 13.70 2.92 -12.60
CA ILE A 131 13.74 4.34 -12.29
C ILE A 131 14.36 4.50 -10.90
N PHE A 132 15.57 5.06 -10.82
CA PHE A 132 16.30 5.27 -9.57
C PHE A 132 16.05 6.67 -9.00
N GLY A 133 15.84 6.77 -7.68
CA GLY A 133 15.68 8.04 -6.99
C GLY A 133 16.90 8.98 -7.09
N ALA A 134 16.66 10.28 -6.90
CA ALA A 134 17.65 11.33 -7.18
C ALA A 134 18.78 11.40 -6.13
N ALA A 135 18.44 11.53 -4.84
CA ALA A 135 19.40 11.63 -3.74
C ALA A 135 19.11 10.67 -2.57
N ALA A 136 20.09 10.54 -1.68
CA ALA A 136 20.02 9.59 -0.56
C ALA A 136 19.02 10.09 0.50
N GLY A 137 17.99 9.31 0.77
CA GLY A 137 16.89 9.67 1.68
C GLY A 137 15.61 10.15 0.98
N ASP A 138 15.63 10.42 -0.34
CA ASP A 138 14.48 10.96 -1.09
C ASP A 138 13.27 10.01 -1.11
N MET A 139 13.51 8.69 -1.01
CA MET A 139 12.50 7.62 -1.03
C MET A 139 11.59 7.62 -2.27
N ALA A 140 12.19 7.63 -3.47
CA ALA A 140 11.45 7.48 -4.72
C ALA A 140 10.65 6.17 -4.80
N GLY A 141 9.46 6.23 -5.40
CA GLY A 141 8.43 5.20 -5.28
C GLY A 141 7.73 5.27 -3.92
N THR A 142 7.46 6.48 -3.39
CA THR A 142 6.64 6.60 -2.17
C THR A 142 5.23 6.12 -2.44
N GLU A 143 4.60 6.64 -3.49
CA GLU A 143 3.38 6.10 -4.09
C GLU A 143 3.49 6.06 -5.62
N THR A 144 2.56 5.34 -6.25
CA THR A 144 2.39 5.18 -7.70
C THR A 144 0.89 5.21 -8.04
N TYR A 145 0.55 5.88 -9.14
CA TYR A 145 -0.79 5.88 -9.75
C TYR A 145 -0.66 5.85 -11.27
N VAL A 146 -1.56 5.15 -11.96
CA VAL A 146 -1.53 4.94 -13.41
C VAL A 146 -2.84 5.41 -14.07
N ALA A 147 -2.71 6.34 -15.03
CA ALA A 147 -3.83 6.87 -15.81
C ALA A 147 -3.34 7.64 -17.05
N ASP A 148 -4.19 7.88 -18.04
CA ASP A 148 -3.86 8.72 -19.21
C ASP A 148 -4.09 10.23 -18.89
N PHE A 149 -3.04 10.93 -18.41
CA PHE A 149 -3.10 12.36 -18.08
C PHE A 149 -3.08 13.26 -19.33
N ASN A 150 -2.79 12.68 -20.50
CA ASN A 150 -2.53 13.42 -21.73
C ASN A 150 -3.55 13.11 -22.87
N ALA A 151 -4.45 12.15 -22.64
CA ALA A 151 -5.49 11.64 -23.53
C ALA A 151 -4.99 11.19 -24.91
N ASP A 152 -3.82 10.53 -24.98
CA ASP A 152 -3.30 9.94 -26.22
C ASP A 152 -3.57 8.43 -26.39
N GLY A 153 -4.08 7.77 -25.35
CA GLY A 153 -4.51 6.37 -25.34
C GLY A 153 -3.43 5.37 -24.92
N TYR A 154 -2.41 5.86 -24.20
CA TYR A 154 -1.46 5.04 -23.44
C TYR A 154 -1.59 5.43 -21.96
N ASP A 155 -1.49 4.44 -21.07
CA ASP A 155 -1.49 4.77 -19.65
C ASP A 155 -0.16 5.47 -19.28
N ASP A 156 -0.21 6.53 -18.48
CA ASP A 156 0.97 7.24 -17.97
C ASP A 156 1.23 6.85 -16.51
N LEU A 157 2.49 6.91 -16.07
CA LEU A 157 2.86 6.63 -14.68
C LEU A 157 3.12 7.92 -13.88
N LEU A 158 2.27 8.18 -12.88
CA LEU A 158 2.52 9.13 -11.79
C LEU A 158 3.20 8.41 -10.62
N PHE A 159 4.28 8.97 -10.08
CA PHE A 159 4.94 8.42 -8.90
C PHE A 159 5.68 9.50 -8.10
N SER A 160 6.03 9.21 -6.84
CA SER A 160 6.54 10.24 -5.93
C SER A 160 7.82 9.89 -5.14
N ALA A 161 8.42 10.92 -4.54
CA ALA A 161 9.57 10.84 -3.63
C ALA A 161 9.36 11.84 -2.48
N GLN A 162 8.63 11.42 -1.44
CA GLN A 162 8.12 12.28 -0.36
C GLN A 162 9.19 13.09 0.39
N ASN A 163 10.42 12.58 0.47
CA ASN A 163 11.52 13.21 1.21
C ASN A 163 12.52 13.92 0.29
N SER A 164 12.20 14.11 -1.00
CA SER A 164 13.10 14.81 -1.91
C SER A 164 13.42 16.23 -1.42
N ASP A 165 14.71 16.60 -1.48
CA ASP A 165 15.21 17.96 -1.22
C ASP A 165 14.72 19.02 -2.25
N GLY A 166 13.91 18.62 -3.24
CA GLY A 166 13.20 19.52 -4.15
C GLY A 166 14.09 20.45 -4.99
N GLN A 167 13.49 21.53 -5.51
CA GLN A 167 14.24 22.60 -6.17
C GLN A 167 15.08 23.37 -5.13
N ASP A 168 16.31 23.72 -5.50
CA ASP A 168 17.27 24.52 -4.73
C ASP A 168 17.68 23.98 -3.34
N GLY A 169 17.31 22.74 -2.99
CA GLY A 169 17.72 22.07 -1.74
C GLY A 169 16.85 22.44 -0.53
N ARG A 170 15.52 22.51 -0.72
CA ARG A 170 14.52 22.62 0.34
C ARG A 170 14.32 21.24 0.97
N THR A 171 14.96 21.01 2.10
CA THR A 171 14.99 19.70 2.77
C THR A 171 13.60 19.08 2.93
N ASN A 172 13.43 17.85 2.44
CA ASN A 172 12.17 17.10 2.47
C ASN A 172 10.94 17.87 1.96
N ALA A 173 11.10 18.77 0.98
CA ALA A 173 9.96 19.42 0.32
C ALA A 173 9.08 18.42 -0.44
N GLY A 174 9.67 17.31 -0.88
CA GLY A 174 9.00 16.27 -1.65
C GLY A 174 8.98 16.54 -3.17
N ALA A 175 8.64 15.51 -3.93
CA ALA A 175 8.56 15.55 -5.37
C ALA A 175 7.54 14.53 -5.92
N ALA A 176 6.87 14.89 -7.02
CA ALA A 176 6.12 13.98 -7.86
C ALA A 176 6.64 14.03 -9.31
N TYR A 177 6.46 12.94 -10.03
CA TYR A 177 7.01 12.68 -11.36
C TYR A 177 5.94 12.05 -12.25
N VAL A 178 5.84 12.49 -13.51
CA VAL A 178 5.05 11.80 -14.54
C VAL A 178 6.01 11.28 -15.61
N LEU A 179 5.88 10.00 -15.96
CA LEU A 179 6.53 9.38 -17.11
C LEU A 179 5.43 8.94 -18.08
N PHE A 180 5.38 9.55 -19.26
CA PHE A 180 4.31 9.29 -20.23
C PHE A 180 4.41 7.91 -20.88
N GLY A 181 3.26 7.27 -21.06
CA GLY A 181 3.07 6.08 -21.88
C GLY A 181 3.45 6.31 -23.34
N SER A 182 3.81 5.25 -24.06
CA SER A 182 4.07 5.33 -25.51
C SER A 182 4.21 3.94 -26.14
N PRO A 183 3.97 3.77 -27.45
CA PRO A 183 4.16 2.47 -28.12
C PRO A 183 5.64 2.03 -28.23
N ASP A 184 6.58 2.84 -27.75
CA ASP A 184 8.00 2.53 -27.61
C ASP A 184 8.42 2.50 -26.11
N PHE A 185 7.49 2.47 -25.13
CA PHE A 185 7.80 2.57 -23.69
C PHE A 185 8.72 1.46 -23.19
N ALA A 186 8.60 0.25 -23.73
CA ALA A 186 9.49 -0.87 -23.46
C ALA A 186 10.96 -0.67 -23.91
N ASP A 187 11.27 0.34 -24.75
CA ASP A 187 12.63 0.66 -25.20
C ASP A 187 13.39 1.57 -24.21
N HIS A 188 12.78 1.98 -23.08
CA HIS A 188 13.46 2.74 -22.03
C HIS A 188 14.69 2.00 -21.47
N ALA A 189 15.77 2.76 -21.26
CA ALA A 189 16.87 2.35 -20.40
C ALA A 189 16.61 2.79 -18.96
N ASP A 190 17.35 2.24 -18.00
CA ASP A 190 17.28 2.68 -16.61
C ASP A 190 17.40 4.22 -16.48
N ILE A 191 16.48 4.81 -15.72
CA ILE A 191 16.36 6.26 -15.50
C ILE A 191 17.03 6.62 -14.17
N ASP A 192 17.80 7.71 -14.14
CA ASP A 192 18.36 8.27 -12.90
C ASP A 192 17.76 9.67 -12.66
N LEU A 193 16.87 9.77 -11.68
CA LEU A 193 16.15 11.02 -11.36
C LEU A 193 17.06 12.14 -10.81
N PHE A 194 18.35 11.86 -10.58
CA PHE A 194 19.34 12.92 -10.38
C PHE A 194 19.56 13.78 -11.64
N THR A 195 19.19 13.27 -12.82
CA THR A 195 19.16 14.00 -14.09
C THR A 195 18.03 13.44 -14.95
N PRO A 196 16.76 13.82 -14.67
CA PRO A 196 15.60 13.23 -15.32
C PRO A 196 15.60 13.56 -16.83
N PRO A 197 15.20 12.60 -17.68
CA PRO A 197 15.11 12.78 -19.13
C PRO A 197 13.93 13.70 -19.53
N GLU A 198 13.91 14.17 -20.79
CA GLU A 198 12.98 15.22 -21.27
C GLU A 198 11.50 14.80 -21.26
N ASP A 199 11.24 13.49 -21.23
CA ASP A 199 9.94 12.80 -21.17
C ASP A 199 9.43 12.59 -19.73
N VAL A 200 10.25 12.86 -18.71
CA VAL A 200 9.82 12.90 -17.30
C VAL A 200 9.48 14.34 -16.91
N ILE A 201 8.22 14.59 -16.55
CA ILE A 201 7.78 15.84 -15.93
C ILE A 201 8.00 15.73 -14.42
N VAL A 202 8.48 16.81 -13.80
CA VAL A 202 8.83 16.88 -12.38
C VAL A 202 8.08 18.03 -11.70
N PHE A 203 7.45 17.74 -10.57
CA PHE A 203 6.83 18.72 -9.67
C PHE A 203 7.56 18.67 -8.32
N TYR A 204 8.28 19.73 -7.98
CA TYR A 204 8.95 19.85 -6.68
C TYR A 204 8.09 20.61 -5.67
N GLY A 205 7.95 20.09 -4.45
CA GLY A 205 7.12 20.65 -3.37
C GLY A 205 7.48 22.08 -2.96
N ALA A 206 6.55 22.78 -2.31
CA ALA A 206 6.55 24.24 -2.19
C ALA A 206 7.49 24.78 -1.10
N SER A 207 7.30 24.33 0.15
CA SER A 207 8.11 24.68 1.31
C SER A 207 8.95 23.47 1.75
N ALA A 208 9.96 23.72 2.61
CA ALA A 208 10.76 22.63 3.17
C ALA A 208 9.94 21.92 4.25
N GLU A 209 10.11 20.60 4.37
CA GLU A 209 9.38 19.72 5.30
C GLU A 209 7.89 19.51 4.95
N ASP A 210 7.34 20.07 3.86
CA ASP A 210 5.95 19.86 3.38
C ASP A 210 5.62 18.41 2.97
N ARG A 211 6.63 17.67 2.48
CA ARG A 211 6.54 16.29 1.97
C ARG A 211 5.54 16.08 0.82
N PHE A 212 5.58 16.96 -0.17
CA PHE A 212 4.79 16.84 -1.39
C PHE A 212 5.02 15.50 -2.12
N GLY A 213 3.94 14.81 -2.47
CA GLY A 213 3.99 13.44 -2.97
C GLY A 213 4.08 12.39 -1.86
N LEU A 214 3.57 12.67 -0.66
CA LEU A 214 3.39 11.62 0.36
C LEU A 214 2.41 10.55 -0.15
N TRP A 215 1.32 11.02 -0.77
CA TRP A 215 0.37 10.21 -1.54
C TRP A 215 0.14 10.86 -2.90
N VAL A 216 -0.15 10.06 -3.92
CA VAL A 216 -0.54 10.51 -5.26
C VAL A 216 -1.71 9.65 -5.76
N GLU A 217 -2.64 10.26 -6.49
CA GLU A 217 -3.75 9.61 -7.19
C GLU A 217 -4.20 10.55 -8.34
N GLY A 218 -5.37 10.36 -8.96
CA GLY A 218 -5.91 11.25 -10.00
C GLY A 218 -7.42 11.13 -10.27
N GLY A 219 -7.88 11.82 -11.32
CA GLY A 219 -9.28 11.90 -11.75
C GLY A 219 -9.58 13.15 -12.59
N ASP A 220 -10.69 13.22 -13.33
CA ASP A 220 -11.14 14.39 -14.10
C ASP A 220 -12.00 15.34 -13.24
N PHE A 221 -11.37 16.06 -12.31
CA PHE A 221 -12.07 16.94 -11.34
C PHE A 221 -12.68 18.21 -11.97
N ASP A 222 -12.40 18.49 -13.25
CA ASP A 222 -12.87 19.67 -14.01
C ASP A 222 -13.79 19.32 -15.20
N GLY A 223 -13.95 18.03 -15.52
CA GLY A 223 -14.80 17.50 -16.59
C GLY A 223 -14.33 17.98 -17.97
N ASP A 224 -13.03 17.95 -18.25
CA ASP A 224 -12.48 18.26 -19.58
C ASP A 224 -11.85 17.09 -20.36
N GLY A 225 -11.92 15.88 -19.81
CA GLY A 225 -11.61 14.62 -20.48
C GLY A 225 -10.13 14.23 -20.45
N PHE A 226 -9.39 14.73 -19.46
CA PHE A 226 -8.03 14.32 -19.12
C PHE A 226 -8.02 13.90 -17.64
N HIS A 227 -7.27 12.87 -17.27
CA HIS A 227 -7.01 12.64 -15.85
C HIS A 227 -6.14 13.79 -15.32
N ASP A 228 -6.53 14.38 -14.20
CA ASP A 228 -5.71 15.30 -13.43
C ASP A 228 -4.94 14.54 -12.34
N LEU A 229 -3.87 15.14 -11.81
CA LEU A 229 -3.07 14.60 -10.72
C LEU A 229 -3.56 15.15 -9.39
N LEU A 230 -3.80 14.29 -8.40
CA LEU A 230 -4.12 14.62 -7.02
C LEU A 230 -2.93 14.27 -6.12
N ILE A 231 -2.32 15.26 -5.45
CA ILE A 231 -1.03 15.07 -4.76
C ILE A 231 -1.07 15.62 -3.33
N GLY A 232 -0.80 14.76 -2.35
CA GLY A 232 -0.75 15.09 -0.92
C GLY A 232 0.59 15.66 -0.45
N ALA A 233 0.54 16.64 0.45
CA ALA A 233 1.66 17.28 1.15
C ALA A 233 1.27 17.44 2.63
N ASN A 234 1.28 16.32 3.36
CA ASN A 234 0.68 16.20 4.69
C ASN A 234 1.30 17.12 5.76
N GLN A 235 2.54 17.58 5.60
CA GLN A 235 3.22 18.42 6.59
C GLN A 235 3.24 19.92 6.23
N ALA A 236 2.52 20.33 5.19
CA ALA A 236 2.45 21.72 4.79
C ALA A 236 1.75 22.63 5.84
N ASP A 237 2.28 23.84 6.03
CA ASP A 237 1.84 24.83 7.04
C ASP A 237 0.64 25.72 6.60
N GLY A 238 -0.01 25.39 5.48
CA GLY A 238 -1.30 25.94 5.07
C GLY A 238 -1.32 27.43 4.70
N VAL A 239 -2.26 28.18 5.28
CA VAL A 239 -2.48 29.60 4.90
C VAL A 239 -1.37 30.51 5.45
N GLU A 240 -0.52 31.02 4.55
CA GLU A 240 0.60 31.93 4.83
C GLU A 240 1.68 31.35 5.78
N GLU A 241 1.89 30.03 5.76
CA GLU A 241 2.78 29.26 6.66
C GLU A 241 2.44 29.47 8.15
N ARG A 242 1.18 29.17 8.56
CA ARG A 242 0.67 29.46 9.92
C ARG A 242 -0.29 28.45 10.52
N ARG A 243 -0.87 27.54 9.74
CA ARG A 243 -1.66 26.41 10.24
C ARG A 243 -0.72 25.21 10.19
N ILE A 244 0.13 25.12 11.22
CA ILE A 244 1.31 24.24 11.21
C ILE A 244 0.86 22.79 11.04
N ASN A 245 1.51 22.05 10.12
CA ASN A 245 1.19 20.66 9.79
C ASN A 245 -0.31 20.40 9.51
N ALA A 246 -1.04 21.39 8.96
CA ALA A 246 -2.42 21.19 8.54
C ALA A 246 -2.54 20.19 7.39
N GLY A 247 -1.51 20.16 6.56
CA GLY A 247 -1.49 19.41 5.32
C GLY A 247 -2.19 20.15 4.19
N GLU A 248 -1.73 19.85 2.97
CA GLU A 248 -2.26 20.39 1.73
C GLU A 248 -2.40 19.30 0.68
N VAL A 249 -3.37 19.47 -0.22
CA VAL A 249 -3.53 18.62 -1.39
C VAL A 249 -3.62 19.51 -2.63
N TRP A 250 -2.97 19.10 -3.71
CA TRP A 250 -2.90 19.85 -4.96
C TRP A 250 -3.55 19.06 -6.09
N ILE A 251 -4.40 19.74 -6.89
CA ILE A 251 -4.86 19.21 -8.18
C ILE A 251 -4.05 19.91 -9.28
N ILE A 252 -3.30 19.15 -10.06
CA ILE A 252 -2.55 19.62 -11.22
C ILE A 252 -3.19 19.02 -12.47
N TYR A 253 -3.71 19.90 -13.32
CA TYR A 253 -4.66 19.49 -14.36
C TYR A 253 -4.01 18.79 -15.57
N GLY A 254 -4.61 17.69 -16.03
CA GLY A 254 -4.22 16.91 -17.19
C GLY A 254 -4.39 17.67 -18.51
N ARG A 255 -3.49 17.42 -19.48
CA ARG A 255 -3.42 18.14 -20.77
C ARG A 255 -2.68 17.35 -21.84
N ALA A 256 -3.21 17.37 -23.06
CA ALA A 256 -2.54 16.86 -24.28
C ALA A 256 -1.15 17.42 -24.64
N ASP A 257 -0.62 18.38 -23.86
CA ASP A 257 0.77 18.83 -23.93
C ASP A 257 1.16 19.44 -22.57
N MET A 258 1.21 18.60 -21.52
CA MET A 258 1.66 19.01 -20.18
C MET A 258 3.07 19.62 -20.21
N ALA A 259 3.96 19.06 -21.05
CA ALA A 259 5.32 19.56 -21.22
C ALA A 259 5.38 21.02 -21.73
N ALA A 260 4.49 21.44 -22.62
CA ALA A 260 4.38 22.84 -23.04
C ALA A 260 3.59 23.72 -22.05
N ALA A 261 2.68 23.15 -21.28
CA ALA A 261 1.88 23.87 -20.29
C ALA A 261 2.68 24.24 -19.02
N TYR A 262 3.40 23.25 -18.48
CA TYR A 262 4.10 23.34 -17.19
C TYR A 262 5.62 23.42 -17.37
N GLY A 263 6.17 22.84 -18.43
CA GLY A 263 7.60 22.61 -18.59
C GLY A 263 8.03 21.28 -17.96
N GLN A 264 9.26 20.84 -18.26
CA GLN A 264 9.82 19.60 -17.70
C GLN A 264 9.93 19.65 -16.16
N ILE A 265 10.21 20.82 -15.58
CA ILE A 265 10.39 21.00 -14.13
C ILE A 265 9.52 22.17 -13.67
N THR A 266 8.61 21.90 -12.75
CA THR A 266 7.73 22.85 -12.07
C THR A 266 8.09 22.93 -10.59
N ASP A 267 8.17 24.15 -10.07
CA ASP A 267 8.41 24.43 -8.65
C ASP A 267 7.09 24.91 -8.01
N MET A 268 6.53 24.14 -7.08
CA MET A 268 5.25 24.43 -6.44
C MET A 268 5.31 25.61 -5.46
N ALA A 269 6.48 26.22 -5.20
CA ALA A 269 6.56 27.55 -4.58
C ALA A 269 6.06 28.67 -5.52
N ALA A 270 5.95 28.39 -6.82
CA ALA A 270 5.32 29.23 -7.82
C ALA A 270 4.42 28.35 -8.70
N PRO A 271 3.33 27.79 -8.14
CA PRO A 271 2.54 26.75 -8.78
C PRO A 271 1.83 27.27 -10.03
N PRO A 272 1.39 26.38 -10.94
CA PRO A 272 0.61 26.77 -12.11
C PRO A 272 -0.63 27.59 -11.70
N ALA A 273 -0.93 28.63 -12.47
CA ALA A 273 -2.00 29.58 -12.12
C ALA A 273 -3.43 29.01 -12.21
N ASP A 274 -3.55 27.79 -12.74
CA ASP A 274 -4.74 26.97 -12.89
C ASP A 274 -4.75 25.74 -11.96
N ALA A 275 -3.68 25.46 -11.23
CA ALA A 275 -3.67 24.39 -10.22
C ALA A 275 -4.61 24.75 -9.05
N THR A 276 -5.25 23.73 -8.48
CA THR A 276 -6.11 23.90 -7.30
C THR A 276 -5.33 23.51 -6.06
N ARG A 277 -5.49 24.29 -4.98
CA ARG A 277 -4.87 24.05 -3.67
C ARG A 277 -5.96 23.84 -2.63
N ILE A 278 -5.96 22.68 -1.97
CA ILE A 278 -6.85 22.33 -0.86
C ILE A 278 -6.01 22.35 0.42
N ILE A 279 -6.50 23.01 1.47
CA ILE A 279 -5.76 23.24 2.72
C ILE A 279 -6.55 22.64 3.89
N GLY A 280 -5.87 21.83 4.71
CA GLY A 280 -6.42 21.15 5.88
C GLY A 280 -7.05 22.08 6.91
N ALA A 281 -8.01 21.55 7.67
CA ALA A 281 -8.91 22.35 8.51
C ALA A 281 -8.19 22.92 9.76
N ASP A 282 -7.50 22.07 10.53
CA ASP A 282 -6.88 22.44 11.80
C ASP A 282 -5.36 22.18 11.83
N TYR A 283 -4.76 22.27 13.01
CA TYR A 283 -3.32 22.20 13.24
C TYR A 283 -2.90 20.76 13.55
N ASP A 284 -1.77 20.32 13.00
CA ASP A 284 -1.22 18.98 13.23
C ASP A 284 -2.14 17.80 12.78
N ASP A 285 -3.18 18.08 11.97
CA ASP A 285 -4.12 17.10 11.39
C ASP A 285 -3.47 16.19 10.34
N LEU A 286 -2.44 16.68 9.64
CA LEU A 286 -1.72 15.97 8.56
C LEU A 286 -2.58 15.61 7.32
N MET A 287 -3.52 16.47 6.91
CA MET A 287 -4.41 16.22 5.76
C MET A 287 -3.65 16.01 4.44
N GLY A 288 -4.11 15.05 3.63
CA GLY A 288 -3.37 14.59 2.46
C GLY A 288 -2.34 13.52 2.81
N SER A 289 -2.56 12.82 3.94
CA SER A 289 -1.87 11.57 4.28
C SER A 289 -2.23 10.43 3.34
N CYS A 290 -3.51 10.40 2.93
CA CYS A 290 -4.07 9.56 1.88
C CYS A 290 -5.07 10.38 1.05
N VAL A 291 -5.14 10.14 -0.25
CA VAL A 291 -6.04 10.86 -1.19
C VAL A 291 -6.61 9.90 -2.24
N TRP A 292 -7.83 10.17 -2.71
CA TRP A 292 -8.49 9.42 -3.78
C TRP A 292 -9.30 10.34 -4.71
N GLY A 293 -9.50 9.96 -5.97
CA GLY A 293 -10.35 10.69 -6.92
C GLY A 293 -11.40 9.78 -7.57
N ASP A 294 -12.69 10.11 -7.45
CA ASP A 294 -13.81 9.38 -8.08
C ASP A 294 -15.14 10.16 -7.98
N ASP A 295 -16.11 9.94 -8.85
CA ASP A 295 -17.43 10.59 -8.89
C ASP A 295 -18.42 9.97 -7.88
N LEU A 296 -18.20 10.24 -6.58
CA LEU A 296 -19.07 9.82 -5.48
C LEU A 296 -20.49 10.44 -5.54
N ASN A 297 -20.70 11.46 -6.37
CA ASN A 297 -21.98 12.16 -6.47
C ASN A 297 -22.77 11.88 -7.77
N ALA A 298 -22.18 11.12 -8.70
CA ALA A 298 -22.69 10.75 -10.02
C ALA A 298 -23.15 11.95 -10.88
N ASP A 299 -22.38 13.05 -10.90
CA ASP A 299 -22.65 14.21 -11.77
C ASP A 299 -21.69 14.39 -12.96
N GLY A 300 -20.70 13.50 -13.09
CA GLY A 300 -19.75 13.40 -14.19
C GLY A 300 -18.51 14.28 -14.04
N TYR A 301 -18.14 14.59 -12.79
CA TYR A 301 -16.84 15.14 -12.40
C TYR A 301 -16.31 14.26 -11.27
N ASP A 302 -15.02 13.93 -11.29
CA ASP A 302 -14.44 13.19 -10.17
C ASP A 302 -14.33 14.11 -8.95
N ASP A 303 -14.61 13.57 -7.77
CA ASP A 303 -14.56 14.27 -6.49
C ASP A 303 -13.21 14.00 -5.80
N ALA A 304 -12.60 15.04 -5.21
CA ALA A 304 -11.33 14.89 -4.50
C ALA A 304 -11.58 14.46 -3.05
N ILE A 305 -11.26 13.21 -2.73
CA ILE A 305 -11.37 12.63 -1.40
C ILE A 305 -10.01 12.78 -0.71
N VAL A 306 -9.97 13.46 0.43
CA VAL A 306 -8.72 13.76 1.14
C VAL A 306 -8.87 13.43 2.62
N SER A 307 -7.95 12.61 3.13
CA SER A 307 -7.97 12.15 4.52
C SER A 307 -6.87 12.76 5.38
N ALA A 308 -7.13 12.78 6.67
CA ALA A 308 -6.27 13.23 7.76
C ALA A 308 -6.17 12.11 8.81
N GLY A 309 -5.72 10.93 8.36
CA GLY A 309 -5.36 9.77 9.18
C GLY A 309 -4.02 9.25 8.69
N LEU A 310 -3.00 9.26 9.54
CA LEU A 310 -1.65 8.82 9.18
C LEU A 310 -1.10 7.86 10.22
N TRP A 311 -0.82 6.62 9.81
CA TRP A 311 -0.03 5.68 10.60
C TRP A 311 1.03 5.01 9.74
N ARG A 312 2.06 5.79 9.35
CA ARG A 312 3.08 5.30 8.43
C ARG A 312 4.46 5.74 8.87
N ALA A 313 5.29 4.77 9.27
CA ALA A 313 6.55 5.02 9.96
C ALA A 313 7.51 5.95 9.18
N SER A 314 7.50 5.86 7.86
CA SER A 314 8.27 6.71 6.93
C SER A 314 7.69 8.11 6.73
N SER A 315 6.40 8.32 7.04
CA SER A 315 5.59 9.48 6.60
C SER A 315 5.65 10.72 7.46
N GLY A 316 6.48 10.73 8.52
CA GLY A 316 6.61 11.87 9.42
C GLY A 316 8.04 12.34 9.64
N LEU A 317 8.22 13.66 9.64
CA LEU A 317 9.39 14.30 10.25
C LEU A 317 9.11 14.67 11.71
N GLY A 318 10.16 14.89 12.51
CA GLY A 318 10.03 15.42 13.88
C GLY A 318 9.31 14.53 14.91
N GLY A 319 8.88 13.32 14.54
CA GLY A 319 8.05 12.42 15.36
C GLY A 319 6.58 12.34 14.94
N LEU A 320 6.19 13.01 13.86
CA LEU A 320 4.85 13.04 13.29
C LEU A 320 4.57 11.88 12.30
N SER A 321 5.17 10.71 12.51
CA SER A 321 4.90 9.52 11.68
C SER A 321 3.52 8.90 11.95
N PHE A 322 2.88 9.37 13.03
CA PHE A 322 1.60 8.92 13.54
C PHE A 322 0.82 10.16 13.98
N GLY A 323 -0.37 10.37 13.44
CA GLY A 323 -1.19 11.54 13.72
C GLY A 323 -2.40 11.61 12.79
N GLY A 324 -3.46 12.26 13.25
CA GLY A 324 -4.65 12.44 12.43
C GLY A 324 -5.59 13.43 13.10
N ALA A 325 -6.58 13.89 12.35
CA ALA A 325 -7.43 14.97 12.80
C ALA A 325 -8.29 14.59 14.03
N ASP A 326 -8.56 15.61 14.85
CA ASP A 326 -9.15 15.49 16.19
C ASP A 326 -10.69 15.29 16.21
N GLY A 327 -11.29 14.99 15.07
CA GLY A 327 -12.71 14.72 14.94
C GLY A 327 -13.62 15.93 15.22
N PRO A 328 -14.95 15.73 15.31
CA PRO A 328 -15.91 16.83 15.24
C PRO A 328 -15.85 17.71 16.50
N ARG A 329 -15.42 18.97 16.30
CA ARG A 329 -15.09 20.00 17.31
C ARG A 329 -13.73 19.84 17.98
N ASN A 330 -12.83 19.04 17.41
CA ASN A 330 -11.47 18.77 17.85
C ASN A 330 -11.48 18.17 19.28
N ARG A 331 -12.06 16.98 19.41
CA ARG A 331 -12.36 16.30 20.70
C ARG A 331 -12.15 14.78 20.73
N ARG A 332 -12.09 14.14 19.57
CA ARG A 332 -11.77 12.73 19.36
C ARG A 332 -10.34 12.69 18.83
N TYR A 333 -9.39 12.85 19.75
CA TYR A 333 -7.98 13.02 19.43
C TYR A 333 -7.47 11.89 18.51
N ASN A 334 -6.79 12.22 17.41
CA ASN A 334 -6.35 11.25 16.41
C ASN A 334 -7.49 10.32 15.92
N GLY A 335 -8.70 10.83 15.74
CA GLY A 335 -9.84 10.02 15.29
C GLY A 335 -9.87 9.75 13.78
N GLY A 336 -9.25 10.65 13.00
CA GLY A 336 -9.29 10.63 11.55
C GLY A 336 -10.49 11.41 11.00
N GLU A 337 -10.23 12.15 9.92
CA GLU A 337 -11.22 12.95 9.19
C GLU A 337 -11.00 12.78 7.69
N THR A 338 -12.08 12.58 6.94
CA THR A 338 -12.06 12.53 5.48
C THR A 338 -13.01 13.57 4.92
N PHE A 339 -12.53 14.36 3.98
CA PHE A 339 -13.30 15.38 3.26
C PHE A 339 -13.48 14.92 1.81
N VAL A 340 -14.71 14.95 1.31
CA VAL A 340 -15.03 14.79 -0.11
C VAL A 340 -15.30 16.18 -0.68
N ILE A 341 -14.41 16.69 -1.53
CA ILE A 341 -14.50 17.99 -2.20
C ILE A 341 -15.08 17.76 -3.60
N PHE A 342 -16.31 18.21 -3.82
CA PHE A 342 -17.03 17.86 -5.05
C PHE A 342 -16.44 18.52 -6.32
N GLY A 343 -16.24 17.70 -7.36
CA GLY A 343 -15.64 18.06 -8.64
C GLY A 343 -16.46 19.12 -9.36
N THR A 344 -15.80 20.13 -9.95
CA THR A 344 -16.47 21.08 -10.84
C THR A 344 -15.48 21.73 -11.79
N LYS A 345 -15.95 22.09 -12.99
CA LYS A 345 -15.24 23.03 -13.90
C LYS A 345 -14.88 24.41 -13.28
N THR A 346 -15.42 24.76 -12.12
CA THR A 346 -15.05 25.98 -11.38
C THR A 346 -13.99 25.77 -10.31
N LEU A 347 -13.65 24.52 -9.98
CA LEU A 347 -12.61 24.14 -9.02
C LEU A 347 -11.21 24.52 -9.52
N ARG A 348 -10.97 24.39 -10.83
CA ARG A 348 -9.69 24.74 -11.49
C ARG A 348 -9.23 26.16 -11.15
N GLY A 349 -8.06 26.26 -10.52
CA GLY A 349 -7.43 27.50 -10.09
C GLY A 349 -7.97 28.10 -8.79
N GLN A 350 -8.72 27.34 -7.98
CA GLN A 350 -9.18 27.78 -6.67
C GLN A 350 -8.17 27.51 -5.56
N THR A 351 -8.35 28.22 -4.43
CA THR A 351 -7.81 27.81 -3.14
C THR A 351 -8.97 27.48 -2.21
N VAL A 352 -9.06 26.22 -1.81
CA VAL A 352 -10.02 25.69 -0.86
C VAL A 352 -9.36 25.68 0.53
N ASP A 353 -9.99 26.34 1.50
CA ASP A 353 -9.58 26.34 2.90
C ASP A 353 -10.68 25.65 3.71
N LEU A 354 -10.49 24.37 4.05
CA LEU A 354 -11.56 23.53 4.59
C LEU A 354 -12.08 24.05 5.95
N ALA A 355 -11.24 24.74 6.71
CA ALA A 355 -11.63 25.44 7.94
C ALA A 355 -12.70 26.52 7.74
N ALA A 356 -12.87 27.01 6.51
CA ALA A 356 -13.93 27.95 6.14
C ALA A 356 -15.17 27.26 5.56
N TRP A 357 -15.09 25.96 5.30
CA TRP A 357 -16.15 25.13 4.70
C TRP A 357 -16.88 24.26 5.73
N ILE A 358 -16.39 24.17 6.96
CA ILE A 358 -17.08 23.60 8.13
C ILE A 358 -17.47 24.67 9.17
N ASP A 359 -18.50 24.39 9.98
CA ASP A 359 -18.93 25.25 11.10
C ASP A 359 -18.23 24.89 12.42
N GLU A 360 -18.56 25.60 13.52
CA GLU A 360 -17.99 25.35 14.86
C GLU A 360 -18.34 23.97 15.46
N ASN A 361 -19.12 23.13 14.75
CA ASN A 361 -19.48 21.78 15.13
C ASN A 361 -18.86 20.70 14.21
N GLY A 362 -18.18 21.09 13.12
CA GLY A 362 -17.72 20.16 12.07
C GLY A 362 -18.71 19.94 10.92
N GLN A 363 -19.85 20.64 10.91
CA GLN A 363 -20.84 20.46 9.83
C GLN A 363 -20.45 21.29 8.59
N PRO A 364 -20.50 20.73 7.36
CA PRO A 364 -20.42 21.51 6.13
C PRO A 364 -21.34 22.75 6.10
N VAL A 365 -20.82 23.87 5.61
CA VAL A 365 -21.57 25.14 5.50
C VAL A 365 -22.44 25.22 4.25
N ASP A 366 -22.12 24.44 3.22
CA ASP A 366 -22.91 24.23 2.00
C ASP A 366 -22.62 22.85 1.37
N ASN A 367 -23.11 22.61 0.15
CA ASN A 367 -23.03 21.32 -0.54
C ASN A 367 -21.69 21.07 -1.27
N SER A 368 -20.70 21.96 -1.16
CA SER A 368 -19.39 21.81 -1.85
C SER A 368 -18.46 20.79 -1.19
N VAL A 369 -18.81 20.30 0.01
CA VAL A 369 -18.03 19.31 0.75
C VAL A 369 -18.92 18.38 1.57
N THR A 370 -18.50 17.13 1.72
CA THR A 370 -19.02 16.17 2.71
C THR A 370 -17.88 15.76 3.64
N VAL A 371 -18.18 15.56 4.93
CA VAL A 371 -17.16 15.21 5.93
C VAL A 371 -17.53 13.93 6.66
N ILE A 372 -16.57 13.01 6.74
CA ILE A 372 -16.66 11.75 7.47
C ILE A 372 -15.67 11.81 8.64
N TYR A 373 -16.16 11.47 9.83
CA TYR A 373 -15.43 11.53 11.09
C TYR A 373 -15.28 10.11 11.68
N GLY A 374 -14.05 9.68 11.93
CA GLY A 374 -13.75 8.36 12.49
C GLY A 374 -14.42 8.09 13.84
N PRO A 375 -14.74 6.84 14.19
CA PRO A 375 -15.63 6.51 15.31
C PRO A 375 -15.00 6.79 16.69
N ASP A 376 -13.75 6.40 16.87
CA ASP A 376 -13.04 6.37 18.14
C ASP A 376 -11.71 7.15 18.09
N ALA A 377 -11.03 7.28 19.23
CA ALA A 377 -9.89 8.17 19.38
C ALA A 377 -8.58 7.38 19.37
N ASN A 378 -7.64 7.83 18.53
CA ASN A 378 -6.39 7.17 18.09
C ASN A 378 -6.56 6.12 16.98
N ASP A 379 -7.76 5.94 16.46
CA ASP A 379 -8.09 5.00 15.39
C ASP A 379 -7.69 5.52 13.99
N LEU A 380 -7.52 6.83 13.78
CA LEU A 380 -6.95 7.39 12.54
C LEU A 380 -7.66 6.97 11.24
N LEU A 381 -9.01 7.00 11.21
CA LEU A 381 -9.78 6.64 10.02
C LEU A 381 -9.35 7.42 8.77
N GLY A 382 -9.30 6.73 7.63
CA GLY A 382 -8.96 7.29 6.33
C GLY A 382 -7.46 7.19 6.01
N GLU A 383 -6.74 6.28 6.66
CA GLU A 383 -5.35 5.97 6.35
C GLU A 383 -5.23 5.30 4.97
N GLU A 384 -6.23 4.49 4.61
CA GLU A 384 -6.44 3.91 3.28
C GLU A 384 -7.86 4.26 2.78
N ILE A 385 -8.02 4.41 1.46
CA ILE A 385 -9.29 4.72 0.78
C ILE A 385 -9.50 3.74 -0.38
N ALA A 386 -10.74 3.34 -0.65
CA ALA A 386 -11.13 2.72 -1.92
C ALA A 386 -12.56 3.13 -2.29
N VAL A 387 -12.91 3.07 -3.58
CA VAL A 387 -14.19 3.58 -4.09
C VAL A 387 -14.75 2.69 -5.21
N GLY A 388 -16.08 2.48 -5.22
CA GLY A 388 -16.80 1.81 -6.31
C GLY A 388 -18.25 1.43 -5.95
N ASP A 389 -19.13 1.28 -6.94
CA ASP A 389 -20.57 0.99 -6.77
C ASP A 389 -20.82 -0.44 -6.26
N MET A 390 -20.89 -0.63 -4.94
CA MET A 390 -20.99 -1.95 -4.32
C MET A 390 -22.42 -2.46 -4.20
N ASP A 391 -23.42 -1.57 -4.19
CA ASP A 391 -24.84 -1.91 -4.08
C ASP A 391 -25.68 -1.75 -5.37
N GLY A 392 -25.07 -1.22 -6.43
CA GLY A 392 -25.63 -1.11 -7.77
C GLY A 392 -26.64 0.04 -7.95
N ASP A 393 -26.63 1.05 -7.07
CA ASP A 393 -27.51 2.23 -7.20
C ASP A 393 -27.09 3.17 -8.35
N GLY A 394 -25.88 3.00 -8.89
CA GLY A 394 -25.30 3.84 -9.93
C GLY A 394 -24.45 5.00 -9.40
N ARG A 395 -23.97 4.90 -8.16
CA ARG A 395 -23.03 5.81 -7.50
C ARG A 395 -21.94 4.98 -6.86
N ASN A 396 -20.72 5.49 -6.85
CA ASN A 396 -19.65 4.79 -6.18
C ASN A 396 -19.76 4.96 -4.65
N ASP A 397 -19.57 3.87 -3.92
CA ASP A 397 -19.53 3.84 -2.47
C ASP A 397 -18.12 4.08 -1.96
N LEU A 398 -17.99 4.74 -0.80
CA LEU A 398 -16.69 5.08 -0.22
C LEU A 398 -16.31 4.07 0.86
N VAL A 399 -15.12 3.48 0.76
CA VAL A 399 -14.54 2.59 1.78
C VAL A 399 -13.33 3.28 2.43
N LEU A 400 -13.31 3.33 3.76
CA LEU A 400 -12.24 3.96 4.56
C LEU A 400 -11.62 2.96 5.53
N GLY A 401 -10.29 2.86 5.51
CA GLY A 401 -9.50 2.00 6.38
C GLY A 401 -9.07 2.66 7.69
N THR A 402 -8.92 1.83 8.72
CA THR A 402 -8.17 2.15 9.95
C THR A 402 -7.42 0.91 10.40
N LEU A 403 -6.11 0.87 10.19
CA LEU A 403 -5.27 -0.28 10.57
C LEU A 403 -4.99 -0.38 12.08
N VAL A 404 -5.30 0.66 12.87
CA VAL A 404 -5.08 0.71 14.33
C VAL A 404 -6.37 0.66 15.16
N GLY A 405 -7.54 0.53 14.55
CA GLY A 405 -8.80 0.39 15.28
C GLY A 405 -8.81 -0.84 16.21
N ASP A 406 -9.44 -0.71 17.38
CA ASP A 406 -9.47 -1.74 18.43
C ASP A 406 -10.51 -2.87 18.17
N GLY A 407 -11.08 -2.91 16.96
CA GLY A 407 -11.93 -3.98 16.47
C GLY A 407 -13.29 -4.07 17.17
N ALA A 408 -13.96 -5.21 16.99
CA ALA A 408 -15.33 -5.40 17.46
C ALA A 408 -15.45 -5.24 19.00
N GLU A 409 -16.24 -4.25 19.44
CA GLU A 409 -16.41 -3.83 20.83
C GLU A 409 -15.14 -3.20 21.49
N ASN A 410 -14.18 -2.74 20.69
CA ASN A 410 -12.93 -2.07 21.12
C ASN A 410 -12.18 -2.94 22.16
N ASN A 411 -11.89 -4.19 21.77
CA ASN A 411 -11.29 -5.21 22.66
C ASN A 411 -10.18 -6.06 22.00
N LEU A 412 -9.89 -5.82 20.73
CA LEU A 412 -8.82 -6.42 19.96
C LEU A 412 -7.80 -5.32 19.62
N ASP A 413 -6.88 -5.04 20.56
CA ASP A 413 -5.86 -4.00 20.44
C ASP A 413 -5.26 -3.96 19.01
N GLU A 414 -5.37 -2.81 18.33
CA GLU A 414 -4.84 -2.57 16.97
C GLU A 414 -5.19 -3.64 15.90
N ALA A 415 -6.37 -4.27 15.99
CA ALA A 415 -6.89 -5.24 15.03
C ALA A 415 -7.09 -4.67 13.61
N GLY A 416 -7.51 -3.42 13.55
CA GLY A 416 -7.92 -2.72 12.33
C GLY A 416 -9.36 -2.99 11.90
N GLU A 417 -9.93 -2.07 11.12
CA GLU A 417 -11.31 -2.04 10.64
C GLU A 417 -11.39 -1.38 9.25
N ALA A 418 -12.47 -1.67 8.50
CA ALA A 418 -12.85 -0.87 7.34
C ALA A 418 -14.32 -0.47 7.40
N TRP A 419 -14.62 0.74 6.95
CA TRP A 419 -15.95 1.34 6.95
C TRP A 419 -16.42 1.61 5.53
N ILE A 420 -17.50 0.95 5.10
CA ILE A 420 -18.21 1.25 3.85
C ILE A 420 -19.25 2.33 4.15
N ILE A 421 -19.25 3.42 3.39
CA ILE A 421 -20.21 4.52 3.44
C ILE A 421 -20.96 4.59 2.11
N TYR A 422 -22.22 4.13 2.12
CA TYR A 422 -23.07 4.13 0.94
C TYR A 422 -23.47 5.55 0.56
N THR A 423 -23.25 5.98 -0.69
CA THR A 423 -23.36 7.40 -1.10
C THR A 423 -24.77 7.84 -1.53
N HIS A 424 -25.79 7.09 -1.12
CA HIS A 424 -27.21 7.42 -1.36
C HIS A 424 -27.56 8.86 -1.01
N GLU A 425 -28.42 9.50 -1.82
CA GLU A 425 -28.81 10.88 -1.59
C GLU A 425 -29.77 11.06 -0.39
N PRO A 426 -29.55 12.02 0.52
CA PRO A 426 -28.50 13.04 0.45
C PRO A 426 -27.12 12.51 0.85
N PHE A 427 -26.12 12.81 0.02
CA PHE A 427 -24.70 12.67 0.35
C PHE A 427 -23.96 14.01 0.32
N THR A 428 -24.25 14.91 -0.63
CA THR A 428 -23.62 16.24 -0.69
C THR A 428 -23.96 17.11 0.53
N GLY A 429 -22.97 17.81 1.10
CA GLY A 429 -23.16 18.69 2.26
C GLY A 429 -23.47 17.97 3.58
N GLN A 430 -23.28 16.64 3.64
CA GLN A 430 -23.58 15.84 4.83
C GLN A 430 -22.37 15.73 5.77
N MET A 431 -22.66 15.39 7.02
CA MET A 431 -21.69 15.04 8.05
C MET A 431 -22.00 13.62 8.51
N PHE A 432 -21.01 12.73 8.44
CA PHE A 432 -21.08 11.37 8.96
C PHE A 432 -20.16 11.28 10.19
N ASP A 433 -20.72 11.01 11.37
CA ASP A 433 -19.94 10.74 12.60
C ASP A 433 -20.09 9.26 12.93
N LEU A 434 -19.07 8.46 12.61
CA LEU A 434 -19.16 7.00 12.66
C LEU A 434 -19.24 6.43 14.09
N SER A 435 -19.18 7.28 15.12
CA SER A 435 -19.52 6.90 16.51
C SER A 435 -21.03 6.75 16.77
N GLU A 436 -21.86 7.32 15.89
CA GLU A 436 -23.32 7.14 15.87
C GLU A 436 -23.75 6.70 14.45
N PRO A 437 -23.27 5.54 13.95
CA PRO A 437 -23.44 5.15 12.56
C PRO A 437 -24.89 4.77 12.26
N GLN A 438 -25.29 4.92 11.00
CA GLN A 438 -26.59 4.52 10.48
C GLN A 438 -26.42 3.20 9.72
N PRO A 439 -26.97 2.06 10.20
CA PRO A 439 -26.77 0.73 9.60
C PRO A 439 -27.14 0.59 8.12
N ASP A 440 -28.00 1.47 7.62
CA ASP A 440 -28.44 1.58 6.23
C ASP A 440 -27.60 2.57 5.39
N ARG A 441 -26.49 3.08 5.94
CA ARG A 441 -25.59 4.06 5.30
C ARG A 441 -24.11 3.86 5.59
N ALA A 442 -23.76 3.27 6.73
CA ALA A 442 -22.40 3.02 7.16
C ALA A 442 -22.30 1.61 7.77
N VAL A 443 -21.48 0.75 7.16
CA VAL A 443 -21.26 -0.63 7.58
C VAL A 443 -19.78 -0.84 7.89
N VAL A 444 -19.47 -1.35 9.09
CA VAL A 444 -18.09 -1.64 9.52
C VAL A 444 -17.78 -3.14 9.42
N ILE A 445 -16.57 -3.45 8.92
CA ILE A 445 -16.02 -4.78 8.75
C ILE A 445 -14.90 -5.00 9.77
N TYR A 446 -15.04 -6.06 10.57
CA TYR A 446 -14.11 -6.44 11.62
C TYR A 446 -13.42 -7.79 11.37
N PRO A 447 -12.09 -7.90 11.64
CA PRO A 447 -11.40 -9.18 11.76
C PRO A 447 -11.71 -9.83 13.13
N ASP A 448 -11.14 -11.02 13.40
CA ASP A 448 -11.26 -11.73 14.68
C ASP A 448 -9.95 -11.78 15.50
N GLN A 449 -8.92 -11.05 15.08
CA GLN A 449 -7.59 -11.04 15.70
C GLN A 449 -7.12 -9.61 16.02
N ALA A 450 -6.50 -9.44 17.19
CA ALA A 450 -5.72 -8.26 17.54
C ALA A 450 -4.42 -8.20 16.71
N ASP A 451 -3.80 -7.02 16.63
CA ASP A 451 -2.59 -6.73 15.83
C ASP A 451 -2.71 -7.01 14.31
N ALA A 452 -3.88 -7.39 13.78
CA ALA A 452 -4.04 -7.89 12.41
C ALA A 452 -3.92 -6.84 11.28
N LYS A 453 -3.98 -5.54 11.63
CA LYS A 453 -3.90 -4.39 10.70
C LYS A 453 -4.95 -4.44 9.59
N ALA A 454 -6.14 -4.93 9.88
CA ALA A 454 -7.18 -5.06 8.88
C ALA A 454 -7.67 -3.69 8.38
N GLY A 455 -7.92 -3.56 7.08
CA GLY A 455 -8.24 -2.28 6.45
C GLY A 455 -7.03 -1.42 6.08
N ASP A 456 -5.80 -1.88 6.28
CA ASP A 456 -4.52 -1.24 5.84
C ASP A 456 -4.34 -1.21 4.31
N THR A 457 -5.08 -2.05 3.58
CA THR A 457 -5.05 -2.08 2.11
C THR A 457 -6.46 -2.36 1.59
N LEU A 458 -6.99 -1.51 0.72
CA LEU A 458 -8.35 -1.60 0.21
C LEU A 458 -8.37 -1.38 -1.31
N ARG A 459 -9.10 -2.19 -2.07
CA ARG A 459 -9.47 -1.87 -3.46
C ARG A 459 -10.91 -2.28 -3.71
N VAL A 460 -11.57 -1.68 -4.69
CA VAL A 460 -12.96 -2.00 -5.05
C VAL A 460 -13.05 -2.17 -6.57
N GLY A 461 -13.72 -3.24 -7.04
CA GLY A 461 -13.90 -3.53 -8.46
C GLY A 461 -14.68 -4.81 -8.71
N ASP A 462 -15.47 -4.86 -9.78
CA ASP A 462 -16.31 -6.01 -10.16
C ASP A 462 -15.43 -7.19 -10.63
N LEU A 463 -15.24 -8.20 -9.76
CA LEU A 463 -14.39 -9.35 -10.04
C LEU A 463 -15.13 -10.44 -10.81
N ASP A 464 -16.40 -10.71 -10.48
CA ASP A 464 -17.14 -11.82 -11.11
C ASP A 464 -18.02 -11.44 -12.30
N GLY A 465 -18.09 -10.15 -12.62
CA GLY A 465 -18.80 -9.59 -13.77
C GLY A 465 -20.31 -9.55 -13.60
N ASP A 466 -20.83 -9.60 -12.37
CA ASP A 466 -22.27 -9.54 -12.09
C ASP A 466 -22.84 -8.10 -12.09
N GLY A 467 -21.97 -7.09 -12.08
CA GLY A 467 -22.29 -5.67 -12.19
C GLY A 467 -22.34 -4.92 -10.86
N PHE A 468 -21.95 -5.56 -9.76
CA PHE A 468 -21.69 -4.91 -8.46
C PHE A 468 -20.19 -4.94 -8.19
N ALA A 469 -19.64 -3.89 -7.59
CA ALA A 469 -18.21 -3.84 -7.28
C ALA A 469 -17.89 -4.66 -6.00
N ASP A 470 -16.83 -5.46 -6.06
CA ASP A 470 -16.38 -6.29 -4.95
C ASP A 470 -15.28 -5.57 -4.14
N LEU A 471 -15.32 -5.70 -2.81
CA LEU A 471 -14.31 -5.12 -1.92
C LEU A 471 -13.19 -6.10 -1.63
N PHE A 472 -11.97 -5.69 -1.97
CA PHE A 472 -10.72 -6.32 -1.60
C PHE A 472 -10.23 -5.72 -0.28
N TYR A 473 -10.32 -6.50 0.80
CA TYR A 473 -10.01 -6.12 2.19
C TYR A 473 -8.73 -6.80 2.68
N GLY A 474 -7.66 -6.02 2.86
CA GLY A 474 -6.36 -6.49 3.36
C GLY A 474 -6.25 -6.50 4.89
N ALA A 475 -5.46 -7.44 5.41
CA ALA A 475 -5.03 -7.52 6.81
C ALA A 475 -3.61 -8.12 6.86
N PRO A 476 -2.54 -7.32 6.63
CA PRO A 476 -1.19 -7.83 6.42
C PRO A 476 -0.59 -8.56 7.62
N ASP A 477 -0.88 -8.16 8.86
CA ASP A 477 -0.31 -8.79 10.06
C ASP A 477 -1.14 -9.96 10.59
N TYR A 478 -2.20 -10.38 9.90
CA TYR A 478 -3.07 -11.49 10.32
C TYR A 478 -2.34 -12.85 10.43
N ASP A 479 -2.52 -13.59 11.53
CA ASP A 479 -1.95 -14.93 11.74
C ASP A 479 -2.71 -16.00 10.92
N ALA A 480 -2.34 -16.14 9.64
CA ALA A 480 -3.00 -17.06 8.73
C ALA A 480 -2.65 -18.54 9.01
N THR A 481 -3.66 -19.43 8.94
CA THR A 481 -3.46 -20.89 9.04
C THR A 481 -3.67 -21.58 7.69
N GLY A 482 -2.58 -22.05 7.08
CA GLY A 482 -2.61 -22.63 5.74
C GLY A 482 -2.86 -24.14 5.65
N TYR A 483 -2.81 -24.67 4.43
CA TYR A 483 -3.18 -26.07 4.15
C TYR A 483 -2.24 -27.13 4.74
N ASP A 484 -1.03 -26.74 5.12
CA ASP A 484 -0.11 -27.57 5.90
C ASP A 484 -0.52 -27.70 7.37
N GLY A 485 -1.54 -26.96 7.82
CA GLY A 485 -2.04 -26.92 9.20
C GLY A 485 -1.14 -26.12 10.14
N ARG A 486 -0.24 -25.30 9.58
CA ARG A 486 0.60 -24.36 10.33
C ARG A 486 -0.06 -22.98 10.32
N THR A 487 -0.16 -22.38 11.49
CA THR A 487 -0.36 -20.94 11.65
C THR A 487 0.97 -20.24 11.40
N ARG A 488 0.97 -19.23 10.52
CA ARG A 488 2.12 -18.46 10.06
C ARG A 488 1.93 -17.04 10.61
N PRO A 489 2.70 -16.62 11.64
CA PRO A 489 2.47 -15.32 12.24
C PRO A 489 2.77 -14.19 11.27
N ASN A 490 1.95 -13.14 11.26
CA ASN A 490 2.10 -11.97 10.38
C ASN A 490 2.28 -12.32 8.88
N ALA A 491 1.72 -13.45 8.43
CA ALA A 491 1.73 -13.81 7.01
C ALA A 491 0.70 -12.99 6.23
N GLY A 492 -0.41 -12.66 6.89
CA GLY A 492 -1.46 -11.80 6.38
C GLY A 492 -2.54 -12.52 5.58
N MET A 493 -3.61 -11.78 5.34
CA MET A 493 -4.83 -12.20 4.69
C MET A 493 -5.37 -11.10 3.77
N LEU A 494 -5.90 -11.50 2.62
CA LEU A 494 -6.75 -10.68 1.76
C LEU A 494 -8.12 -11.36 1.63
N VAL A 495 -9.20 -10.61 1.81
CA VAL A 495 -10.57 -11.08 1.66
C VAL A 495 -11.21 -10.35 0.48
N VAL A 496 -11.83 -11.07 -0.44
CA VAL A 496 -12.70 -10.50 -1.48
C VAL A 496 -14.14 -10.65 -1.00
N ILE A 497 -14.83 -9.56 -0.72
CA ILE A 497 -16.21 -9.48 -0.24
C ILE A 497 -17.07 -9.00 -1.40
N PHE A 498 -18.02 -9.84 -1.84
CA PHE A 498 -18.72 -9.57 -3.10
C PHE A 498 -19.87 -8.59 -2.94
N GLY A 499 -20.04 -7.70 -3.92
CA GLY A 499 -21.16 -6.78 -4.05
C GLY A 499 -22.51 -7.49 -4.30
N GLN A 500 -23.60 -6.74 -4.23
CA GLN A 500 -24.97 -7.23 -4.46
C GLN A 500 -26.01 -6.10 -4.52
N ASP A 501 -27.21 -6.38 -5.05
CA ASP A 501 -28.38 -5.48 -4.98
C ASP A 501 -28.74 -5.15 -3.52
N ASP A 502 -28.70 -3.86 -3.14
CA ASP A 502 -28.86 -3.33 -1.77
C ASP A 502 -27.65 -3.61 -0.85
N VAL A 503 -27.51 -2.81 0.22
CA VAL A 503 -26.35 -2.79 1.11
C VAL A 503 -25.93 -4.18 1.59
N LEU A 504 -24.60 -4.41 1.72
CA LEU A 504 -24.05 -5.70 2.12
C LEU A 504 -24.74 -6.29 3.37
N PRO A 505 -24.96 -7.62 3.44
CA PRO A 505 -25.58 -8.25 4.60
C PRO A 505 -24.81 -7.93 5.86
N ASN A 506 -25.50 -7.38 6.87
CA ASN A 506 -24.90 -6.89 8.11
C ASN A 506 -25.83 -7.08 9.32
N ASP A 507 -25.25 -7.18 10.52
CA ASP A 507 -25.97 -7.22 11.79
C ASP A 507 -25.89 -5.85 12.48
N ASP A 508 -26.90 -4.99 12.25
CA ASP A 508 -27.00 -3.63 12.82
C ASP A 508 -25.79 -2.74 12.48
N GLY A 509 -25.38 -2.78 11.20
CA GLY A 509 -24.28 -1.99 10.63
C GLY A 509 -22.92 -2.67 10.74
N ARG A 510 -22.86 -3.98 11.04
CA ARG A 510 -21.61 -4.70 11.34
C ARG A 510 -21.47 -5.99 10.55
N ILE A 511 -20.24 -6.25 10.10
CA ILE A 511 -19.81 -7.51 9.49
C ILE A 511 -18.65 -8.06 10.33
N LEU A 512 -18.81 -9.28 10.86
CA LEU A 512 -17.73 -10.04 11.51
C LEU A 512 -17.24 -11.09 10.52
N LEU A 513 -16.02 -10.97 10.00
CA LEU A 513 -15.55 -11.83 8.89
C LEU A 513 -15.57 -13.34 9.21
N PHE A 514 -15.43 -13.71 10.48
CA PHE A 514 -15.36 -15.10 10.95
C PHE A 514 -16.61 -15.59 11.71
N ASP A 515 -17.63 -14.73 11.84
CA ASP A 515 -19.02 -15.12 12.19
C ASP A 515 -19.99 -14.30 11.33
N PRO A 516 -19.92 -14.45 9.98
CA PRO A 516 -20.55 -13.51 9.07
C PRO A 516 -22.08 -13.67 9.01
N PRO A 517 -22.81 -12.57 8.74
CA PRO A 517 -24.26 -12.60 8.59
C PRO A 517 -24.73 -13.48 7.42
N ASP A 518 -25.92 -14.08 7.57
CA ASP A 518 -26.53 -14.96 6.56
C ASP A 518 -26.66 -14.23 5.20
N GLY A 519 -25.90 -14.69 4.21
CA GLY A 519 -25.94 -14.18 2.83
C GLY A 519 -24.65 -13.51 2.35
N LEU A 520 -23.76 -13.10 3.26
CA LEU A 520 -22.48 -12.50 2.88
C LEU A 520 -21.66 -13.48 2.02
N ARG A 521 -21.22 -13.02 0.85
CA ARG A 521 -20.34 -13.74 -0.07
C ARG A 521 -18.91 -13.24 0.16
N ALA A 522 -17.98 -14.13 0.52
CA ALA A 522 -16.58 -13.76 0.67
C ALA A 522 -15.63 -14.92 0.34
N LEU A 523 -14.48 -14.60 -0.28
CA LEU A 523 -13.37 -15.51 -0.57
C LEU A 523 -12.07 -14.97 0.04
N PHE A 524 -11.10 -15.86 0.26
CA PHE A 524 -9.92 -15.57 1.09
C PHE A 524 -8.63 -15.98 0.37
N ILE A 525 -7.60 -15.15 0.49
CA ILE A 525 -6.20 -15.39 0.09
C ILE A 525 -5.35 -15.23 1.37
N ILE A 526 -4.31 -16.06 1.55
CA ILE A 526 -3.41 -16.01 2.71
C ILE A 526 -1.93 -16.03 2.32
N GLY A 527 -1.12 -15.30 3.09
CA GLY A 527 0.32 -15.12 2.85
C GLY A 527 1.15 -16.40 2.95
N ALA A 528 2.31 -16.41 2.29
CA ALA A 528 3.10 -17.61 2.05
C ALA A 528 3.87 -18.09 3.29
N ASP A 529 4.61 -17.21 3.97
CA ASP A 529 5.50 -17.48 5.09
C ASP A 529 5.34 -16.46 6.25
N ASP A 530 6.00 -16.74 7.38
CA ASP A 530 5.86 -15.95 8.61
C ASP A 530 6.48 -14.54 8.44
N ASN A 531 5.75 -13.48 8.77
CA ASN A 531 6.12 -12.05 8.64
C ASN A 531 6.22 -11.52 7.20
N ASP A 532 5.62 -12.22 6.21
CA ASP A 532 5.54 -11.76 4.83
C ASP A 532 4.66 -10.51 4.65
N MET A 533 3.71 -10.25 5.55
CA MET A 533 2.84 -9.06 5.55
C MET A 533 2.06 -8.86 4.25
N MET A 534 1.13 -9.77 3.93
CA MET A 534 0.34 -9.76 2.69
C MET A 534 -1.17 -9.52 2.94
N PRO A 535 -1.83 -8.54 2.31
CA PRO A 535 -1.29 -7.51 1.43
C PRO A 535 -0.93 -6.25 2.24
N TYR A 536 0.25 -5.68 2.00
CA TYR A 536 0.58 -4.31 2.42
C TYR A 536 0.32 -3.28 1.29
N ALA A 537 0.19 -3.78 0.06
CA ALA A 537 -0.26 -3.01 -1.09
C ALA A 537 -0.98 -3.96 -2.05
N LEU A 538 -1.87 -3.40 -2.87
CA LEU A 538 -2.69 -4.16 -3.80
C LEU A 538 -2.97 -3.32 -5.05
N ALA A 539 -2.87 -3.97 -6.21
CA ALA A 539 -3.47 -3.49 -7.45
C ALA A 539 -4.44 -4.55 -8.01
N ILE A 540 -5.43 -4.09 -8.76
CA ILE A 540 -6.41 -4.94 -9.47
C ILE A 540 -6.58 -4.43 -10.91
N TYR A 541 -6.45 -5.32 -11.90
CA TYR A 541 -6.46 -4.96 -13.34
C TYR A 541 -6.60 -6.21 -14.21
N ASP A 542 -7.27 -6.13 -15.37
CA ASP A 542 -7.33 -7.23 -16.38
C ASP A 542 -5.98 -7.31 -17.11
N LEU A 543 -5.02 -8.03 -16.53
CA LEU A 543 -3.60 -7.96 -16.87
C LEU A 543 -3.24 -8.94 -18.00
N ASP A 544 -3.95 -10.06 -18.14
CA ASP A 544 -3.79 -10.95 -19.30
C ASP A 544 -4.82 -10.75 -20.44
N GLY A 545 -5.78 -9.84 -20.25
CA GLY A 545 -6.69 -9.34 -21.28
C GLY A 545 -7.84 -10.30 -21.59
N ASP A 546 -8.26 -11.12 -20.61
CA ASP A 546 -9.35 -12.08 -20.74
C ASP A 546 -10.74 -11.48 -20.43
N GLY A 547 -10.76 -10.29 -19.82
CA GLY A 547 -11.96 -9.54 -19.44
C GLY A 547 -12.38 -9.70 -17.98
N ILE A 548 -11.53 -10.29 -17.13
CA ILE A 548 -11.73 -10.43 -15.68
C ILE A 548 -10.54 -9.76 -14.98
N ILE A 549 -10.79 -9.00 -13.91
CA ILE A 549 -9.70 -8.34 -13.17
C ILE A 549 -8.85 -9.37 -12.41
N ASP A 550 -7.53 -9.22 -12.52
CA ASP A 550 -6.54 -10.01 -11.78
C ASP A 550 -6.17 -9.32 -10.47
N ILE A 551 -5.66 -10.10 -9.51
CA ILE A 551 -5.41 -9.64 -8.14
C ILE A 551 -3.89 -9.65 -7.89
N ALA A 552 -3.31 -8.47 -7.62
CA ALA A 552 -1.86 -8.32 -7.44
C ALA A 552 -1.47 -7.86 -6.02
N PRO A 553 -1.52 -8.74 -4.99
CA PRO A 553 -1.14 -8.37 -3.63
C PRO A 553 0.38 -8.38 -3.43
N ASN A 554 0.88 -7.41 -2.67
CA ASN A 554 2.25 -7.38 -2.18
C ASN A 554 2.37 -7.96 -0.77
N ALA A 555 3.27 -8.93 -0.61
CA ALA A 555 3.89 -9.28 0.66
C ALA A 555 5.09 -8.36 0.92
N MET A 556 4.96 -7.39 1.84
CA MET A 556 6.04 -6.42 2.12
C MET A 556 7.29 -7.07 2.72
N GLY A 557 7.08 -7.93 3.72
CA GLY A 557 8.17 -8.57 4.47
C GLY A 557 8.86 -9.71 3.72
N GLY A 558 8.32 -10.12 2.57
CA GLY A 558 8.80 -11.27 1.82
C GLY A 558 10.32 -11.25 1.54
N ASP A 559 10.94 -12.39 1.85
CA ASP A 559 12.40 -12.59 1.86
C ASP A 559 12.97 -13.04 0.50
N GLY A 560 12.17 -13.01 -0.57
CA GLY A 560 12.58 -13.38 -1.92
C GLY A 560 12.71 -14.89 -2.12
N ALA A 561 13.00 -15.31 -3.36
CA ALA A 561 13.13 -16.72 -3.71
C ALA A 561 14.09 -17.47 -2.78
N ASN A 562 13.57 -18.44 -2.02
CA ASN A 562 14.25 -19.26 -1.00
C ASN A 562 14.58 -18.56 0.33
N ASN A 563 14.00 -17.38 0.61
CA ASN A 563 14.16 -16.61 1.83
C ASN A 563 15.62 -16.15 2.10
N ASP A 564 16.32 -15.75 1.02
CA ASP A 564 17.73 -15.33 1.04
C ASP A 564 17.90 -13.79 0.97
N GLN A 565 16.85 -13.01 0.75
CA GLN A 565 16.85 -11.55 0.54
C GLN A 565 15.92 -10.83 1.54
N VAL A 566 16.37 -10.71 2.80
CA VAL A 566 15.56 -10.19 3.92
C VAL A 566 14.81 -8.90 3.58
N ASN A 567 13.47 -8.91 3.73
CA ASN A 567 12.57 -7.79 3.47
C ASN A 567 12.86 -7.08 2.13
N ALA A 568 12.91 -7.84 1.03
CA ALA A 568 12.97 -7.28 -0.33
C ALA A 568 11.56 -6.99 -0.88
N GLY A 569 10.57 -7.73 -0.39
CA GLY A 569 9.19 -7.71 -0.82
C GLY A 569 8.92 -8.61 -2.03
N GLU A 570 7.75 -9.23 -2.00
CA GLU A 570 7.29 -10.18 -3.00
C GLU A 570 5.94 -9.74 -3.56
N ILE A 571 5.77 -9.80 -4.87
CA ILE A 571 4.49 -9.48 -5.51
C ILE A 571 3.95 -10.78 -6.08
N TYR A 572 2.71 -11.08 -5.75
CA TYR A 572 1.96 -12.16 -6.36
C TYR A 572 1.00 -11.53 -7.37
N VAL A 573 0.76 -12.20 -8.49
CA VAL A 573 -0.33 -11.88 -9.41
C VAL A 573 -1.15 -13.15 -9.57
N ILE A 574 -2.43 -13.05 -9.24
CA ILE A 574 -3.41 -14.13 -9.21
C ILE A 574 -4.42 -13.87 -10.33
N SER A 575 -4.59 -14.83 -11.23
CA SER A 575 -5.59 -14.70 -12.30
C SER A 575 -7.01 -14.70 -11.72
N GLY A 576 -7.80 -13.69 -12.04
CA GLY A 576 -9.18 -13.57 -11.58
C GLY A 576 -10.04 -14.75 -12.03
N ALA A 577 -9.87 -15.16 -13.29
CA ALA A 577 -10.56 -16.31 -13.87
C ALA A 577 -10.26 -17.63 -13.14
N GLU A 578 -9.02 -17.86 -12.72
CA GLU A 578 -8.65 -19.03 -11.91
C GLU A 578 -9.08 -18.88 -10.44
N PHE A 579 -9.05 -17.67 -9.87
CA PHE A 579 -9.53 -17.38 -8.52
C PHE A 579 -11.04 -17.66 -8.35
N LEU A 580 -11.85 -17.34 -9.37
CA LEU A 580 -13.29 -17.64 -9.41
C LEU A 580 -13.62 -19.07 -9.84
N SER A 581 -12.63 -19.86 -10.28
CA SER A 581 -12.87 -21.19 -10.83
C SER A 581 -13.18 -22.22 -9.74
N ALA A 582 -14.38 -22.82 -9.83
CA ALA A 582 -14.80 -23.91 -8.95
C ALA A 582 -14.01 -25.22 -9.17
N ASP A 583 -13.30 -25.34 -10.29
CA ASP A 583 -12.40 -26.47 -10.61
C ASP A 583 -10.94 -26.19 -10.19
N HIS A 584 -10.62 -24.97 -9.73
CA HIS A 584 -9.27 -24.60 -9.32
C HIS A 584 -8.76 -25.45 -8.14
N VAL A 585 -7.44 -25.72 -8.15
CA VAL A 585 -6.78 -26.49 -7.10
C VAL A 585 -5.86 -25.57 -6.31
N TYR A 586 -6.44 -24.95 -5.26
CA TYR A 586 -5.84 -24.02 -4.29
C TYR A 586 -4.65 -24.60 -3.47
N LYS A 587 -4.04 -25.70 -3.94
CA LYS A 587 -2.83 -26.32 -3.40
C LYS A 587 -2.05 -27.01 -4.52
N GLY A 588 -0.75 -26.77 -4.58
CA GLY A 588 0.13 -27.48 -5.52
C GLY A 588 0.19 -28.99 -5.25
N GLU A 589 0.47 -29.79 -6.29
CA GLU A 589 0.96 -31.15 -6.06
C GLU A 589 2.30 -31.05 -5.31
N MET A 590 2.44 -31.71 -4.15
CA MET A 590 3.76 -31.86 -3.52
C MET A 590 4.66 -32.75 -4.40
N VAL A 591 5.35 -32.15 -5.36
CA VAL A 591 6.40 -32.80 -6.14
C VAL A 591 7.62 -32.98 -5.26
N VAL A 592 7.58 -34.03 -4.41
CA VAL A 592 8.72 -34.46 -3.61
C VAL A 592 9.74 -35.17 -4.51
N GLU A 593 10.45 -34.40 -5.36
CA GLU A 593 11.71 -34.84 -5.97
C GLU A 593 12.77 -34.96 -4.87
N ALA A 594 12.78 -36.11 -4.20
CA ALA A 594 13.66 -36.42 -3.09
C ALA A 594 15.13 -36.63 -3.52
N THR A 595 15.83 -35.57 -3.93
CA THR A 595 17.31 -35.54 -3.91
C THR A 595 17.81 -35.09 -2.54
N LEU A 596 17.64 -35.96 -1.54
CA LEU A 596 18.19 -35.76 -0.19
C LEU A 596 19.73 -35.59 -0.24
N PRO A 597 20.29 -34.48 0.26
CA PRO A 597 21.69 -34.45 0.68
C PRO A 597 21.90 -35.46 1.80
N THR A 598 22.98 -36.24 1.74
CA THR A 598 23.20 -37.36 2.66
C THR A 598 23.34 -36.90 4.12
N ALA A 599 22.56 -37.51 5.01
CA ALA A 599 22.49 -37.18 6.43
C ALA A 599 23.84 -37.23 7.16
N VAL A 600 24.10 -36.22 8.00
CA VAL A 600 25.12 -36.22 9.05
C VAL A 600 24.49 -36.71 10.36
N PRO A 601 25.16 -37.54 11.19
CA PRO A 601 24.51 -38.16 12.35
C PRO A 601 24.31 -37.18 13.51
N ALA A 602 23.17 -37.31 14.21
CA ALA A 602 22.86 -36.50 15.40
C ALA A 602 23.86 -36.73 16.56
N ALA A 603 24.26 -35.63 17.21
CA ALA A 603 25.02 -35.63 18.46
C ALA A 603 24.21 -34.94 19.57
N SER A 604 24.38 -35.39 20.82
CA SER A 604 23.53 -34.99 21.95
C SER A 604 23.79 -33.57 22.46
N MET A 605 22.71 -32.86 22.78
CA MET A 605 22.70 -31.54 23.43
C MET A 605 23.55 -31.46 24.71
N THR A 606 24.50 -30.54 24.75
CA THR A 606 25.05 -29.91 25.97
C THR A 606 25.38 -28.46 25.66
N ALA A 607 25.04 -27.52 26.54
CA ALA A 607 25.17 -26.09 26.30
C ALA A 607 26.60 -25.64 25.90
N THR A 608 26.67 -24.82 24.86
CA THR A 608 27.91 -24.26 24.31
C THR A 608 28.33 -23.01 25.09
N PRO A 609 29.59 -22.88 25.56
CA PRO A 609 30.13 -21.62 26.05
C PRO A 609 30.37 -20.64 24.89
N LEU A 610 30.14 -19.34 25.12
CA LEU A 610 30.48 -18.29 24.15
C LEU A 610 32.00 -18.29 23.82
N PRO A 611 32.39 -17.94 22.57
CA PRO A 611 33.78 -17.96 22.14
C PRO A 611 34.63 -16.83 22.75
N ASP A 612 35.90 -17.12 23.00
CA ASP A 612 36.85 -16.24 23.70
C ASP A 612 37.34 -15.08 22.81
N ALA A 613 37.13 -13.83 23.26
CA ALA A 613 37.49 -12.62 22.52
C ALA A 613 38.72 -11.92 23.11
N THR A 614 39.89 -12.23 22.54
CA THR A 614 41.14 -11.54 22.91
C THR A 614 41.20 -10.13 22.31
N VAL A 615 40.97 -9.10 23.13
CA VAL A 615 41.17 -7.70 22.73
C VAL A 615 42.66 -7.39 22.60
N SER A 616 43.10 -6.97 21.40
CA SER A 616 44.47 -6.45 21.22
C SER A 616 44.63 -5.11 21.94
N ALA A 617 45.65 -5.01 22.79
CA ALA A 617 45.98 -3.81 23.58
C ALA A 617 46.52 -2.62 22.74
N SER A 618 46.12 -2.51 21.47
CA SER A 618 46.60 -1.53 20.48
C SER A 618 45.50 -0.71 19.83
N VAL A 619 44.22 -1.00 20.08
CA VAL A 619 43.09 -0.21 19.56
C VAL A 619 42.71 0.82 20.62
N GLN A 620 42.93 2.10 20.31
CA GLN A 620 42.44 3.20 21.14
C GLN A 620 41.04 3.58 20.64
N ALA A 621 40.03 3.17 21.38
CA ALA A 621 38.63 3.47 21.09
C ALA A 621 38.33 4.97 21.23
N ASP A 622 37.39 5.44 20.41
CA ASP A 622 37.00 6.84 20.25
C ASP A 622 35.48 6.99 20.40
N PRO A 623 34.98 7.61 21.48
CA PRO A 623 33.55 7.73 21.72
C PRO A 623 32.85 8.69 20.75
N GLU A 624 33.58 9.58 20.05
CA GLU A 624 32.98 10.53 19.10
C GLU A 624 32.72 9.88 17.73
N ARG A 625 33.52 8.86 17.37
CA ARG A 625 33.18 7.91 16.28
C ARG A 625 32.14 6.89 16.73
N GLY A 626 32.29 6.38 17.96
CA GLY A 626 31.35 5.44 18.57
C GLY A 626 29.93 5.95 18.62
N LYS A 627 29.77 7.25 18.89
CA LYS A 627 28.49 7.95 18.82
C LYS A 627 27.84 7.80 17.45
N ARG A 628 28.57 8.10 16.37
CA ARG A 628 28.05 8.03 14.99
C ARG A 628 27.63 6.62 14.62
N TYR A 629 28.50 5.64 14.85
CA TYR A 629 28.18 4.23 14.63
C TYR A 629 26.95 3.79 15.45
N PHE A 630 26.84 4.22 16.70
CA PHE A 630 25.66 3.92 17.51
C PHE A 630 24.38 4.56 16.93
N GLU A 631 24.42 5.83 16.54
CA GLU A 631 23.30 6.53 15.89
C GLU A 631 22.93 5.91 14.53
N GLU A 632 23.90 5.47 13.74
CA GLU A 632 23.74 4.86 12.40
C GLU A 632 23.09 3.46 12.41
N THR A 633 23.04 2.75 13.55
CA THR A 633 22.80 1.29 13.53
C THR A 633 22.21 0.73 14.83
N CYS A 634 22.52 1.28 16.00
CA CYS A 634 22.04 0.75 17.29
C CYS A 634 20.91 1.57 17.91
N ALA A 635 20.82 2.87 17.58
CA ALA A 635 19.82 3.79 18.13
C ALA A 635 18.38 3.44 17.73
N GLY A 636 18.15 2.82 16.56
CA GLY A 636 16.82 2.38 16.15
C GLY A 636 16.15 1.44 17.16
N CYS A 637 16.89 0.46 17.67
CA CYS A 637 16.35 -0.47 18.68
C CYS A 637 16.53 0.02 20.12
N HIS A 638 17.58 0.82 20.40
CA HIS A 638 17.97 1.16 21.78
C HIS A 638 17.77 2.64 22.16
N GLY A 639 17.23 3.47 21.28
CA GLY A 639 17.06 4.91 21.46
C GLY A 639 18.36 5.71 21.29
N PHE A 640 18.25 6.99 20.93
CA PHE A 640 19.40 7.86 20.61
C PHE A 640 20.28 8.21 21.82
N GLN A 641 19.80 8.06 23.06
CA GLN A 641 20.58 8.15 24.29
C GLN A 641 20.86 6.76 24.92
N ALA A 642 20.59 5.68 24.17
CA ALA A 642 20.66 4.30 24.62
C ALA A 642 19.74 4.02 25.84
N GLU A 643 18.61 4.72 25.88
CA GLU A 643 17.54 4.71 26.89
C GLU A 643 16.54 3.55 26.75
N GLY A 644 16.63 2.79 25.66
CA GLY A 644 15.77 1.67 25.31
C GLY A 644 14.50 2.10 24.59
N VAL A 645 14.00 1.24 23.71
CA VAL A 645 12.70 1.39 23.03
C VAL A 645 11.85 0.19 23.43
N THR A 646 10.64 0.46 23.96
CA THR A 646 9.68 -0.59 24.32
C THR A 646 9.37 -1.46 23.09
N GLY A 647 9.20 -2.77 23.29
CA GLY A 647 9.02 -3.73 22.19
C GLY A 647 10.32 -4.13 21.49
N LEU A 648 11.26 -3.21 21.27
CA LEU A 648 12.48 -3.45 20.49
C LEU A 648 13.71 -3.82 21.34
N GLY A 649 14.34 -2.84 21.97
CA GLY A 649 15.66 -2.99 22.59
C GLY A 649 15.74 -2.41 24.00
N LEU A 650 16.37 -3.16 24.90
CA LEU A 650 16.51 -2.78 26.32
C LEU A 650 17.31 -1.47 26.51
N PRO A 651 17.06 -0.73 27.61
CA PRO A 651 17.90 0.40 28.03
C PRO A 651 19.35 -0.04 28.27
N LEU A 652 20.25 0.42 27.40
CA LEU A 652 21.66 0.06 27.46
C LEU A 652 22.40 0.83 28.56
N VAL A 653 22.09 2.11 28.80
CA VAL A 653 22.78 2.89 29.86
C VAL A 653 22.58 2.32 31.27
N THR A 654 21.47 1.63 31.53
CA THR A 654 21.20 0.91 32.78
C THR A 654 21.45 -0.60 32.69
N SER A 655 21.85 -1.13 31.53
CA SER A 655 22.04 -2.57 31.33
C SER A 655 23.21 -3.11 32.16
N PRO A 656 23.08 -4.24 32.87
CA PRO A 656 24.18 -4.89 33.57
C PRO A 656 25.41 -5.17 32.69
N LEU A 657 25.21 -5.35 31.38
CA LEU A 657 26.30 -5.50 30.40
C LEU A 657 27.14 -4.21 30.33
N ILE A 658 26.51 -3.06 30.08
CA ILE A 658 27.20 -1.76 29.97
C ILE A 658 27.65 -1.22 31.33
N LEU A 659 27.02 -1.63 32.43
CA LEU A 659 27.45 -1.28 33.78
C LEU A 659 28.68 -2.08 34.25
N TYR A 660 28.73 -3.39 34.01
CA TYR A 660 29.64 -4.29 34.76
C TYR A 660 30.48 -5.29 33.93
N ALA A 661 30.12 -5.62 32.68
CA ALA A 661 30.92 -6.53 31.87
C ALA A 661 32.27 -5.89 31.48
N ALA A 662 33.28 -6.67 31.10
CA ALA A 662 34.50 -6.10 30.50
C ALA A 662 34.26 -5.72 29.03
N ASP A 663 35.04 -4.78 28.48
CA ASP A 663 34.91 -4.38 27.07
C ASP A 663 35.21 -5.54 26.10
N SER A 664 36.00 -6.54 26.53
CA SER A 664 36.19 -7.80 25.80
C SER A 664 34.91 -8.61 25.66
N ASP A 665 34.09 -8.62 26.71
CA ASP A 665 32.89 -9.44 26.80
C ASP A 665 31.75 -8.75 26.04
N LEU A 666 31.70 -7.41 26.10
CA LEU A 666 30.85 -6.60 25.24
C LEU A 666 31.23 -6.75 23.77
N LEU A 667 32.52 -6.72 23.41
CA LEU A 667 32.95 -6.94 22.04
C LEU A 667 32.60 -8.35 21.55
N ALA A 668 32.79 -9.38 22.39
CA ALA A 668 32.38 -10.74 22.10
C ALA A 668 30.88 -10.83 21.82
N PHE A 669 30.07 -10.19 22.68
CA PHE A 669 28.61 -10.15 22.55
C PHE A 669 28.16 -9.40 21.29
N LEU A 670 28.66 -8.19 21.04
CA LEU A 670 28.29 -7.41 19.86
C LEU A 670 28.61 -8.14 18.56
N ARG A 671 29.76 -8.83 18.45
CA ARG A 671 30.13 -9.59 17.24
C ARG A 671 29.14 -10.72 16.87
N VAL A 672 28.39 -11.25 17.83
CA VAL A 672 27.48 -12.40 17.61
C VAL A 672 26.01 -12.07 17.83
N GLY A 673 25.71 -10.95 18.48
CA GLY A 673 24.35 -10.56 18.80
C GLY A 673 23.66 -11.51 19.78
N ARG A 674 22.33 -11.59 19.66
CA ARG A 674 21.45 -12.47 20.43
C ARG A 674 20.16 -12.71 19.65
N GLU A 675 20.01 -13.91 19.11
CA GLU A 675 18.80 -14.33 18.37
C GLU A 675 17.52 -14.19 19.22
N ALA A 676 16.38 -14.01 18.56
CA ALA A 676 15.05 -13.92 19.14
C ALA A 676 14.76 -15.04 20.15
N GLY A 677 14.94 -16.30 19.73
CA GLY A 677 14.72 -17.50 20.55
C GLY A 677 15.81 -17.81 21.59
N HIS A 678 16.80 -16.94 21.78
CA HIS A 678 17.86 -17.19 22.76
C HIS A 678 17.29 -17.13 24.20
N PRO A 679 17.56 -18.09 25.11
CA PRO A 679 16.91 -18.15 26.44
C PRO A 679 17.16 -16.95 27.38
N GLU A 680 18.14 -16.10 27.07
CA GLU A 680 18.40 -14.84 27.78
C GLU A 680 17.91 -13.60 27.02
N ASN A 681 17.22 -13.78 25.89
CA ASN A 681 16.54 -12.69 25.20
C ASN A 681 15.22 -12.43 25.91
N THR A 682 15.08 -11.23 26.47
CA THR A 682 13.86 -10.83 27.22
C THR A 682 12.99 -9.86 26.44
N THR A 683 13.40 -9.40 25.25
CA THR A 683 12.56 -8.60 24.35
C THR A 683 11.90 -9.45 23.27
N GLY A 684 12.40 -10.66 23.00
CA GLY A 684 11.94 -11.49 21.90
C GLY A 684 12.49 -11.04 20.54
N VAL A 685 12.90 -9.79 20.40
CA VAL A 685 13.50 -9.21 19.20
C VAL A 685 14.96 -9.66 19.05
N SER A 686 15.34 -10.12 17.86
CA SER A 686 16.71 -10.50 17.55
C SER A 686 17.64 -9.28 17.58
N MET A 687 18.73 -9.36 18.34
CA MET A 687 19.84 -8.41 18.24
C MET A 687 20.85 -8.96 17.22
N PRO A 688 20.96 -8.40 16.01
CA PRO A 688 21.83 -8.96 14.98
C PRO A 688 23.34 -8.80 15.30
N PRO A 689 24.20 -9.70 14.78
CA PRO A 689 25.65 -9.54 14.80
C PRO A 689 26.10 -8.16 14.34
N SER A 690 26.91 -7.48 15.16
CA SER A 690 27.39 -6.12 14.95
C SER A 690 26.29 -5.08 14.67
N GLY A 691 25.06 -5.30 15.15
CA GLY A 691 23.93 -4.44 14.83
C GLY A 691 23.42 -4.56 13.39
N GLY A 692 23.73 -5.66 12.70
CA GLY A 692 23.43 -5.83 11.26
C GLY A 692 24.55 -5.33 10.35
N ARG A 693 25.73 -4.98 10.90
CA ARG A 693 26.88 -4.44 10.17
C ARG A 693 28.04 -5.43 10.10
N PRO A 694 27.99 -6.45 9.22
CA PRO A 694 29.07 -7.43 9.07
C PRO A 694 30.36 -6.80 8.49
N ASP A 695 30.29 -5.57 7.95
CA ASP A 695 31.42 -4.76 7.52
C ASP A 695 32.23 -4.16 8.69
N TRP A 696 31.66 -4.12 9.90
CA TRP A 696 32.31 -3.47 11.04
C TRP A 696 33.44 -4.29 11.66
N SER A 697 34.62 -3.66 11.71
CA SER A 697 35.76 -4.19 12.43
C SER A 697 35.59 -4.12 13.95
N ASP A 698 36.38 -4.91 14.68
CA ASP A 698 36.52 -4.81 16.14
C ASP A 698 36.77 -3.38 16.63
N ALA A 699 37.46 -2.54 15.86
CA ALA A 699 37.73 -1.17 16.23
C ALA A 699 36.47 -0.28 16.19
N ALA A 700 35.54 -0.53 15.26
CA ALA A 700 34.26 0.18 15.21
C ALA A 700 33.35 -0.26 16.39
N LEU A 701 33.31 -1.56 16.69
CA LEU A 701 32.59 -2.07 17.86
C LEU A 701 33.18 -1.56 19.19
N LEU A 702 34.51 -1.45 19.29
CA LEU A 702 35.17 -0.85 20.45
C LEU A 702 34.91 0.65 20.57
N ASP A 703 34.80 1.38 19.45
CA ASP A 703 34.35 2.78 19.43
C ASP A 703 32.90 2.88 19.99
N VAL A 704 31.96 2.07 19.51
CA VAL A 704 30.58 2.01 20.02
C VAL A 704 30.54 1.70 21.53
N ILE A 705 31.34 0.73 21.99
CA ILE A 705 31.46 0.43 23.42
C ILE A 705 31.97 1.65 24.19
N ALA A 706 33.00 2.36 23.70
CA ALA A 706 33.51 3.56 24.35
C ALA A 706 32.46 4.68 24.45
N TYR A 707 31.60 4.83 23.44
CA TYR A 707 30.46 5.76 23.50
C TYR A 707 29.41 5.33 24.54
N LEU A 708 29.03 4.05 24.58
CA LEU A 708 28.09 3.54 25.59
C LEU A 708 28.62 3.68 27.04
N ARG A 709 29.94 3.54 27.24
CA ARG A 709 30.59 3.85 28.52
C ARG A 709 30.56 5.34 28.84
N GLN A 710 30.71 6.22 27.84
CA GLN A 710 30.60 7.67 28.00
C GLN A 710 29.16 8.09 28.37
N LEU A 711 28.14 7.56 27.69
CA LEU A 711 26.72 7.79 28.02
C LEU A 711 26.38 7.31 29.43
N ARG A 712 26.86 6.12 29.81
CA ARG A 712 26.72 5.61 31.18
C ARG A 712 27.31 6.57 32.21
N ASP A 713 28.52 7.07 31.98
CA ASP A 713 29.23 7.96 32.89
C ASP A 713 28.63 9.39 32.95
N GLN A 714 27.78 9.76 31.99
CA GLN A 714 26.99 11.00 31.98
C GLN A 714 25.64 10.85 32.72
N ASN A 715 25.13 9.62 32.85
CA ASN A 715 23.84 9.28 33.44
C ASN A 715 23.95 8.71 34.88
N GLN A 716 25.11 8.88 35.55
CA GLN A 716 25.38 8.51 36.95
C GLN A 716 25.68 9.74 37.83
#